data_AF-A0A954QPI1-F1
#
_entry.id   AF-A0A954QPI1-F1
#
_cell.length_a   1.000
_cell.length_b   1.000
_cell.length_c   1.000
_cell.angle_alpha   90.00
_cell.angle_beta   90.00
_cell.angle_gamma   90.00
#
_symmetry.space_group_name_H-M   'P 1'
#
loop_
_entity.id
_entity.type
_entity.pdbx_description
1 polymer ?
#
loop_
_entity_poly.entity_id
_entity_poly.type
_entity_poly.pdbx_seq_one_letter_code
_entity_poly.pdbx_strand_id
1 'polypeptide(L)'
;MRFQVDSRFILLSVLLVQACCVDVSRADERATAVGNALQGLFNPGSAADANTMGLLQRSNFIERVAGRKARIEIALVVDATDSMNEQLQGIQQRLQDMLSDIRRVAGDEVYVQIVLYRDSAAPSGVVSWPLGNEGFVRDPQAIEAALAKLSPESGAPYFHEAVDQGVYMALNELPWSEGEQVKRWIFLIGDAPPFDRGFSEPQNGAERKYSTEQLIQRAQQIGVEINAIVCPTRAKDEAIYQQVVGLTRFFFSELTSQTGGWMLDLSDPQLLESVSTAARNAVSNFIEIAPITRAELEEVRALATTQQAAIAPNSRLRVAVMPHLKLEEMNFSRRDPGVRFADEMRSQLETVGPNIEVVSNYELERKFYRINTQGMAREAALQQIGLGVAADYVFWGTLVPGSPDKVESGILDTKTGKIVAVIPGGMETKFPVRASLCSKVLDALAQSSKQSGDPWQLARVQRRFQTRLLASTEEVERLIISARGRIADAMQLELGQGTSQQLWDEAQADLEAAFKLEPDNPLINALLANVYFGQFQILQAGDDPAAAAKRRLAIQFAGEAKKSSGQVLEADQLEIDADFNFYRGNFQQAAQLYEQMAERGDTLAHVERARWMLAGIYAGDWGVQQSHSELVDAGKARQQIVQLMAFFEESPHTRLLEKYLLWDESRGTTLSASLPRTHVGLAEE
;
A
#
# COMPACT_ATOMS: atom_id res chain seq x y z
N MET A 1 1.47 -59.71 -24.35
CA MET A 1 2.71 -59.18 -24.95
C MET A 1 2.53 -57.67 -25.02
N ARG A 2 3.05 -56.83 -24.11
CA ARG A 2 4.47 -56.50 -23.81
C ARG A 2 5.23 -56.24 -25.12
N PHE A 3 5.79 -55.04 -25.36
CA PHE A 3 6.93 -54.50 -24.60
C PHE A 3 6.99 -52.96 -24.52
N GLN A 4 7.28 -52.49 -23.31
CA GLN A 4 8.07 -51.32 -22.90
C GLN A 4 9.52 -51.38 -23.41
N VAL A 5 10.22 -50.24 -23.56
CA VAL A 5 11.61 -49.90 -23.09
C VAL A 5 11.84 -48.40 -23.47
N ASP A 6 11.88 -47.44 -22.54
CA ASP A 6 13.04 -46.91 -21.75
C ASP A 6 14.13 -46.21 -22.61
N SER A 7 14.35 -44.89 -22.52
CA SER A 7 15.03 -44.10 -21.45
C SER A 7 16.55 -43.95 -21.63
N ARG A 8 16.99 -42.67 -21.67
CA ARG A 8 18.31 -42.10 -21.29
C ARG A 8 19.45 -42.12 -22.34
N PHE A 9 20.48 -41.25 -22.36
CA PHE A 9 21.19 -40.44 -21.36
C PHE A 9 22.10 -39.38 -22.11
N ILE A 10 22.16 -38.10 -21.65
CA ILE A 10 23.37 -37.23 -21.36
C ILE A 10 24.36 -36.78 -22.47
N LEU A 11 25.07 -35.62 -22.44
CA LEU A 11 25.12 -34.33 -21.69
C LEU A 11 26.38 -33.55 -22.17
N LEU A 12 26.37 -32.20 -22.09
CA LEU A 12 27.50 -31.25 -21.86
C LEU A 12 28.60 -31.06 -22.95
N SER A 13 29.21 -29.90 -23.27
CA SER A 13 29.28 -28.55 -22.65
C SER A 13 30.03 -27.53 -23.57
N VAL A 14 29.59 -26.25 -23.54
CA VAL A 14 30.34 -24.96 -23.36
C VAL A 14 31.34 -24.40 -24.42
N LEU A 15 31.07 -23.16 -24.87
CA LEU A 15 31.94 -21.93 -24.80
C LEU A 15 31.17 -20.71 -25.41
N LEU A 16 30.63 -19.78 -24.60
CA LEU A 16 31.22 -18.51 -24.13
C LEU A 16 31.34 -17.39 -25.20
N VAL A 17 30.41 -16.41 -25.12
CA VAL A 17 30.70 -14.99 -25.38
C VAL A 17 30.08 -14.19 -24.24
N GLN A 18 30.93 -13.47 -23.52
CA GLN A 18 30.58 -12.48 -22.52
C GLN A 18 29.93 -11.27 -23.20
N ALA A 19 28.75 -10.88 -22.71
CA ALA A 19 28.33 -9.49 -22.64
C ALA A 19 27.75 -9.30 -21.24
N CYS A 20 28.26 -8.29 -20.53
CA CYS A 20 28.00 -8.01 -19.12
C CYS A 20 26.51 -7.86 -18.81
N CYS A 21 25.88 -8.94 -18.31
CA CYS A 21 24.80 -8.81 -17.35
C CYS A 21 25.46 -8.82 -15.97
N VAL A 22 25.37 -7.70 -15.27
CA VAL A 22 25.58 -7.68 -13.83
C VAL A 22 24.39 -8.41 -13.24
N ASP A 23 24.48 -9.74 -13.18
CA ASP A 23 23.63 -10.55 -12.33
C ASP A 23 24.00 -10.18 -10.89
N VAL A 24 23.22 -9.26 -10.32
CA VAL A 24 23.07 -9.19 -8.87
C VAL A 24 22.26 -10.42 -8.48
N SER A 25 22.93 -11.58 -8.45
CA SER A 25 22.49 -12.67 -7.61
C SER A 25 22.52 -12.14 -6.18
N ARG A 26 21.39 -11.61 -5.69
CA ARG A 26 21.15 -11.56 -4.26
C ARG A 26 21.23 -13.01 -3.81
N ALA A 27 22.38 -13.35 -3.26
CA ALA A 27 22.53 -14.56 -2.48
C ALA A 27 21.36 -14.62 -1.50
N ASP A 28 20.99 -15.82 -1.10
CA ASP A 28 20.07 -16.11 -0.02
C ASP A 28 20.61 -15.45 1.28
N GLU A 29 20.40 -14.13 1.40
CA GLU A 29 20.95 -13.23 2.40
C GLU A 29 20.15 -13.47 3.66
N ARG A 30 20.77 -14.03 4.71
CA ARG A 30 20.12 -14.18 6.01
C ARG A 30 19.68 -12.80 6.50
N ALA A 31 18.39 -12.52 6.35
CA ALA A 31 17.75 -11.30 6.81
C ALA A 31 17.91 -11.19 8.34
N THR A 32 18.61 -10.16 8.80
CA THR A 32 18.87 -9.92 10.23
C THR A 32 17.77 -9.05 10.81
N ALA A 33 17.56 -9.14 12.13
CA ALA A 33 16.54 -8.35 12.81
C ALA A 33 16.73 -6.84 12.58
N VAL A 34 17.96 -6.35 12.78
CA VAL A 34 18.30 -4.93 12.60
C VAL A 34 18.27 -4.54 11.14
N GLY A 35 18.78 -5.37 10.22
CA GLY A 35 18.72 -5.08 8.79
C GLY A 35 17.27 -4.90 8.31
N ASN A 36 16.39 -5.81 8.72
CA ASN A 36 14.95 -5.73 8.42
C ASN A 36 14.31 -4.48 9.03
N ALA A 37 14.68 -4.12 10.26
CA ALA A 37 14.21 -2.90 10.90
C ALA A 37 14.61 -1.66 10.10
N LEU A 38 15.89 -1.52 9.77
CA LEU A 38 16.40 -0.37 9.01
C LEU A 38 15.74 -0.25 7.63
N GLN A 39 15.47 -1.38 6.97
CA GLN A 39 14.78 -1.38 5.67
C GLN A 39 13.28 -1.05 5.81
N GLY A 40 12.60 -1.64 6.80
CA GLY A 40 11.15 -1.48 6.98
C GLY A 40 10.72 -0.13 7.56
N LEU A 41 11.57 0.51 8.36
CA LEU A 41 11.24 1.76 9.07
C LEU A 41 11.02 2.96 8.13
N PHE A 42 11.71 3.01 6.99
CA PHE A 42 11.76 4.19 6.13
C PHE A 42 11.19 3.97 4.73
N ASN A 43 10.82 2.73 4.39
CA ASN A 43 10.31 2.37 3.07
C ASN A 43 8.81 2.63 2.91
N PRO A 44 8.34 3.62 2.13
CA PRO A 44 6.93 4.02 2.07
C PRO A 44 5.96 2.88 1.68
N GLY A 45 6.43 1.84 0.99
CA GLY A 45 5.61 0.68 0.60
C GLY A 45 5.51 -0.45 1.63
N SER A 46 6.19 -0.36 2.78
CA SER A 46 6.19 -1.39 3.82
C SER A 46 5.30 -1.07 5.03
N ALA A 47 4.50 -0.01 4.95
CA ALA A 47 3.72 0.48 6.09
C ALA A 47 2.67 -0.58 6.49
N ALA A 48 2.90 -1.25 7.62
CA ALA A 48 1.93 -2.12 8.26
C ALA A 48 0.60 -1.39 8.51
N ASP A 49 -0.51 -2.12 8.54
CA ASP A 49 -1.83 -1.57 8.87
C ASP A 49 -1.88 -1.04 10.30
N ALA A 50 -2.67 0.02 10.50
CA ALA A 50 -2.75 0.95 11.65
C ALA A 50 -2.75 0.39 13.09
N ASN A 51 -2.76 -0.93 13.29
CA ASN A 51 -2.90 -1.58 14.60
C ASN A 51 -1.58 -2.00 15.26
N THR A 52 -0.42 -1.86 14.61
CA THR A 52 0.88 -2.15 15.23
C THR A 52 1.49 -0.87 15.80
N MET A 53 1.96 -0.88 17.06
CA MET A 53 2.54 0.30 17.77
C MET A 53 3.62 1.08 17.00
N GLY A 54 4.20 0.52 15.93
CA GLY A 54 5.13 1.19 15.02
C GLY A 54 4.54 2.32 14.15
N LEU A 55 3.22 2.35 13.90
CA LEU A 55 2.61 3.40 13.06
C LEU A 55 2.60 4.79 13.71
N LEU A 56 2.43 4.86 15.04
CA LEU A 56 2.44 6.13 15.76
C LEU A 56 3.85 6.75 15.82
N GLN A 57 4.90 5.94 15.65
CA GLN A 57 6.29 6.41 15.68
C GLN A 57 6.79 6.79 14.27
N ARG A 58 6.36 6.06 13.23
CA ARG A 58 6.76 6.30 11.84
C ARG A 58 6.10 7.53 11.19
N SER A 59 4.80 7.73 11.43
CA SER A 59 4.07 8.95 11.00
C SER A 59 4.76 10.20 11.56
N ASN A 60 5.04 10.20 12.86
CA ASN A 60 5.78 11.27 13.53
C ASN A 60 7.18 11.52 12.93
N PHE A 61 7.92 10.47 12.52
CA PHE A 61 9.27 10.65 11.98
C PHE A 61 9.26 11.24 10.56
N ILE A 62 8.49 10.63 9.64
CA ILE A 62 8.39 11.07 8.26
C ILE A 62 7.79 12.48 8.20
N GLU A 63 6.77 12.81 9.00
CA GLU A 63 6.22 14.17 9.09
C GLU A 63 7.22 15.20 9.62
N ARG A 64 8.12 14.81 10.55
CA ARG A 64 9.16 15.68 11.11
C ARG A 64 10.22 16.04 10.06
N VAL A 65 10.48 15.13 9.13
CA VAL A 65 11.52 15.20 8.10
C VAL A 65 11.02 15.80 6.80
N ALA A 66 9.82 15.39 6.38
CA ALA A 66 9.28 15.72 5.09
C ALA A 66 8.91 17.20 4.99
N GLY A 67 9.15 17.78 3.82
CA GLY A 67 8.79 19.15 3.49
C GLY A 67 9.66 20.24 4.13
N ARG A 68 10.77 19.88 4.80
CA ARG A 68 11.77 20.86 5.26
C ARG A 68 13.07 20.62 4.49
N LYS A 69 13.61 21.66 3.85
CA LYS A 69 15.04 21.71 3.46
C LYS A 69 15.91 21.83 4.72
N ALA A 70 15.77 20.89 5.64
CA ALA A 70 16.50 20.82 6.88
C ALA A 70 17.71 19.92 6.67
N ARG A 71 18.87 20.37 7.14
CA ARG A 71 20.06 19.51 7.22
C ARG A 71 19.79 18.44 8.28
N ILE A 72 19.97 17.18 7.93
CA ILE A 72 19.78 16.05 8.85
C ILE A 72 21.15 15.45 9.15
N GLU A 73 21.49 15.41 10.42
CA GLU A 73 22.72 14.80 10.94
C GLU A 73 22.36 13.57 11.77
N ILE A 74 22.91 12.43 11.39
CA ILE A 74 22.59 11.12 11.97
C ILE A 74 23.89 10.51 12.51
N ALA A 75 23.94 10.24 13.82
CA ALA A 75 25.00 9.47 14.46
C ALA A 75 24.48 8.07 14.80
N LEU A 76 25.03 7.05 14.16
CA LEU A 76 24.76 5.64 14.48
C LEU A 76 25.72 5.23 15.59
N VAL A 77 25.19 5.06 16.80
CA VAL A 77 25.94 4.60 17.97
C VAL A 77 25.69 3.10 18.10
N VAL A 78 26.65 2.29 17.70
CA VAL A 78 26.46 0.86 17.47
C VAL A 78 27.34 0.04 18.40
N ASP A 79 26.73 -0.94 19.04
CA ASP A 79 27.39 -2.01 19.76
C ASP A 79 28.21 -2.88 18.79
N ALA A 80 29.53 -2.89 18.96
CA ALA A 80 30.44 -3.65 18.12
C ALA A 80 31.08 -4.83 18.85
N THR A 81 30.33 -5.49 19.72
CA THR A 81 30.75 -6.72 20.40
C THR A 81 30.37 -7.99 19.64
N ASP A 82 30.95 -9.13 20.06
CA ASP A 82 30.70 -10.41 19.40
C ASP A 82 29.26 -10.93 19.53
N SER A 83 28.46 -10.43 20.48
CA SER A 83 27.03 -10.78 20.58
C SER A 83 26.22 -10.21 19.41
N MET A 84 26.68 -9.08 18.87
CA MET A 84 26.04 -8.29 17.83
C MET A 84 26.49 -8.64 16.41
N ASN A 85 27.36 -9.65 16.22
CA ASN A 85 27.93 -10.00 14.91
C ASN A 85 26.90 -10.14 13.77
N GLU A 86 25.79 -10.85 14.01
CA GLU A 86 24.73 -10.99 13.00
C GLU A 86 24.06 -9.64 12.71
N GLN A 87 23.80 -8.82 13.74
CA GLN A 87 23.15 -7.53 13.56
C GLN A 87 24.06 -6.52 12.85
N LEU A 88 25.37 -6.55 13.10
CA LEU A 88 26.36 -5.74 12.41
C LEU A 88 26.37 -6.01 10.90
N GLN A 89 26.26 -7.28 10.48
CA GLN A 89 26.11 -7.64 9.06
C GLN A 89 24.83 -7.05 8.46
N GLY A 90 23.74 -7.05 9.24
CA GLY A 90 22.50 -6.37 8.88
C GLY A 90 22.65 -4.88 8.59
N ILE A 91 23.36 -4.18 9.49
CA ILE A 91 23.65 -2.74 9.35
C ILE A 91 24.49 -2.49 8.10
N GLN A 92 25.53 -3.31 7.88
CA GLN A 92 26.38 -3.22 6.68
C GLN A 92 25.57 -3.32 5.38
N GLN A 93 24.60 -4.23 5.34
CA GLN A 93 23.78 -4.49 4.16
C GLN A 93 22.70 -3.43 3.92
N ARG A 94 22.07 -2.91 4.99
CA ARG A 94 20.81 -2.15 4.87
C ARG A 94 20.91 -0.67 5.21
N LEU A 95 22.03 -0.19 5.76
CA LEU A 95 22.14 1.23 6.11
C LEU A 95 22.05 2.14 4.86
N GLN A 96 22.64 1.75 3.74
CA GLN A 96 22.57 2.56 2.51
C GLN A 96 21.14 2.64 1.96
N ASP A 97 20.39 1.54 2.01
CA ASP A 97 18.97 1.50 1.64
C ASP A 97 18.17 2.48 2.51
N MET A 98 18.37 2.42 3.83
CA MET A 98 17.76 3.34 4.81
C MET A 98 18.07 4.81 4.46
N LEU A 99 19.33 5.15 4.23
CA LEU A 99 19.74 6.52 3.94
C LEU A 99 19.16 7.02 2.63
N SER A 100 19.05 6.15 1.63
CA SER A 100 18.42 6.45 0.34
C SER A 100 16.92 6.74 0.52
N ASP A 101 16.23 5.95 1.35
CA ASP A 101 14.82 6.17 1.69
C ASP A 101 14.61 7.49 2.43
N ILE A 102 15.48 7.83 3.39
CA ILE A 102 15.42 9.13 4.09
C ILE A 102 15.65 10.27 3.10
N ARG A 103 16.68 10.19 2.24
CA ARG A 103 16.98 11.23 1.23
C ARG A 103 15.82 11.45 0.26
N ARG A 104 15.10 10.39 -0.11
CA ARG A 104 13.93 10.48 -0.99
C ARG A 104 12.79 11.30 -0.38
N VAL A 105 12.64 11.27 0.94
CA VAL A 105 11.58 12.00 1.67
C VAL A 105 12.05 13.38 2.15
N ALA A 106 13.31 13.47 2.59
CA ALA A 106 13.91 14.65 3.22
C ALA A 106 14.60 15.61 2.24
N GLY A 107 15.01 15.10 1.08
CA GLY A 107 16.03 15.72 0.24
C GLY A 107 17.45 15.24 0.57
N ASP A 108 18.44 15.71 -0.20
CA ASP A 108 19.78 15.13 -0.18
C ASP A 108 20.70 15.57 0.97
N GLU A 109 20.26 16.50 1.82
CA GLU A 109 21.06 17.08 2.93
C GLU A 109 21.09 16.17 4.16
N VAL A 110 21.39 14.88 3.94
CA VAL A 110 21.49 13.84 4.97
C VAL A 110 22.95 13.43 5.16
N TYR A 111 23.46 13.70 6.36
CA TYR A 111 24.84 13.50 6.79
C TYR A 111 24.89 12.47 7.92
N VAL A 112 25.90 11.60 7.89
CA VAL A 112 25.99 10.41 8.73
C VAL A 112 27.35 10.32 9.41
N GLN A 113 27.35 9.79 10.62
CA GLN A 113 28.52 9.42 11.38
C GLN A 113 28.27 8.09 12.10
N ILE A 114 29.32 7.29 12.31
CA ILE A 114 29.25 5.98 12.94
C ILE A 114 30.18 6.00 14.16
N VAL A 115 29.63 5.66 15.32
CA VAL A 115 30.32 5.57 16.60
C VAL A 115 30.18 4.14 17.08
N LEU A 116 31.28 3.40 17.13
CA LEU A 116 31.26 2.03 17.64
C LEU A 116 31.64 2.07 19.11
N TYR A 117 30.86 1.43 19.97
CA TYR A 117 31.26 1.17 21.36
C TYR A 117 31.45 -0.33 21.60
N ARG A 118 32.35 -0.65 22.52
CA ARG A 118 32.77 -2.03 22.85
C ARG A 118 33.17 -2.13 24.32
N ASP A 119 33.47 -3.36 24.72
CA ASP A 119 34.19 -3.68 25.94
C ASP A 119 35.50 -2.90 26.15
N SER A 120 35.86 -2.76 27.43
CA SER A 120 37.06 -2.08 27.91
C SER A 120 38.39 -2.64 27.43
N ALA A 121 38.49 -3.96 27.18
CA ALA A 121 39.72 -4.59 26.70
C ALA A 121 39.72 -4.89 25.19
N ALA A 122 38.76 -4.35 24.43
CA ALA A 122 38.74 -4.48 22.98
C ALA A 122 40.03 -3.89 22.37
N PRO A 123 40.71 -4.57 21.42
CA PRO A 123 41.93 -4.09 20.80
C PRO A 123 41.82 -2.71 20.14
N SER A 124 40.65 -2.38 19.59
CA SER A 124 40.37 -1.07 18.98
C SER A 124 39.94 0.00 19.99
N GLY A 125 39.95 -0.32 21.29
CA GLY A 125 39.49 0.54 22.37
C GLY A 125 37.97 0.53 22.56
N VAL A 126 37.54 1.18 23.66
CA VAL A 126 36.12 1.25 24.07
C VAL A 126 35.25 1.95 23.03
N VAL A 127 35.78 2.97 22.36
CA VAL A 127 35.04 3.73 21.33
C VAL A 127 35.92 3.98 20.11
N SER A 128 35.36 3.78 18.91
CA SER A 128 36.05 4.11 17.65
C SER A 128 35.12 4.73 16.60
N TRP A 129 35.72 5.39 15.61
CA TRP A 129 35.04 6.18 14.58
C TRP A 129 35.44 5.71 13.17
N PRO A 130 34.67 4.80 12.54
CA PRO A 130 35.03 4.25 11.23
C PRO A 130 35.15 5.29 10.10
N LEU A 131 34.43 6.42 10.21
CA LEU A 131 34.47 7.56 9.29
C LEU A 131 35.46 8.66 9.74
N GLY A 132 36.23 8.44 10.81
CA GLY A 132 36.99 9.48 11.48
C GLY A 132 36.12 10.39 12.35
N ASN A 133 36.74 11.28 13.11
CA ASN A 133 36.07 12.20 14.05
C ASN A 133 36.00 13.65 13.55
N GLU A 134 36.39 13.92 12.30
CA GLU A 134 36.47 15.28 11.74
C GLU A 134 35.09 15.88 11.41
N GLY A 135 34.04 15.06 11.31
CA GLY A 135 32.66 15.54 11.11
C GLY A 135 31.71 14.49 10.52
N PHE A 136 30.51 14.92 10.15
CA PHE A 136 29.52 14.07 9.49
C PHE A 136 29.77 13.99 7.98
N VAL A 137 29.54 12.81 7.41
CA VAL A 137 29.84 12.48 6.01
C VAL A 137 28.55 12.27 5.22
N ARG A 138 28.48 12.82 4.00
CA ARG A 138 27.36 12.63 3.07
C ARG A 138 27.66 11.60 1.98
N ASP A 139 28.92 11.47 1.58
CA ASP A 139 29.36 10.65 0.46
C ASP A 139 29.00 9.16 0.67
N PRO A 140 28.16 8.56 -0.20
CA PRO A 140 27.80 7.15 -0.09
C PRO A 140 29.01 6.21 -0.11
N GLN A 141 30.05 6.50 -0.92
CA GLN A 141 31.23 5.62 -1.03
C GLN A 141 32.05 5.61 0.26
N ALA A 142 32.26 6.78 0.88
CA ALA A 142 32.90 6.87 2.19
C ALA A 142 32.11 6.13 3.28
N ILE A 143 30.77 6.23 3.27
CA ILE A 143 29.89 5.51 4.21
C ILE A 143 30.01 4.00 3.99
N GLU A 144 30.00 3.52 2.75
CA GLU A 144 30.16 2.09 2.43
C GLU A 144 31.54 1.56 2.85
N ALA A 145 32.60 2.32 2.59
CA ALA A 145 33.95 1.98 3.02
C ALA A 145 34.10 1.94 4.55
N ALA A 146 33.37 2.79 5.27
CA ALA A 146 33.30 2.73 6.73
C ALA A 146 32.48 1.54 7.22
N LEU A 147 31.37 1.22 6.55
CA LEU A 147 30.55 0.06 6.87
C LEU A 147 31.33 -1.25 6.76
N ALA A 148 32.15 -1.38 5.71
CA ALA A 148 33.03 -2.54 5.52
C ALA A 148 34.06 -2.76 6.64
N LYS A 149 34.31 -1.74 7.49
CA LYS A 149 35.21 -1.82 8.65
C LYS A 149 34.51 -2.25 9.94
N LEU A 150 33.18 -2.42 9.96
CA LEU A 150 32.51 -2.93 11.16
C LEU A 150 32.90 -4.40 11.35
N SER A 151 33.68 -4.66 12.38
CA SER A 151 33.97 -5.99 12.89
C SER A 151 33.66 -6.05 14.37
N PRO A 152 33.03 -7.15 14.83
CA PRO A 152 32.86 -7.37 16.26
C PRO A 152 34.22 -7.58 16.92
N GLU A 153 34.37 -7.11 18.16
CA GLU A 153 35.51 -7.44 19.01
C GLU A 153 35.01 -7.77 20.42
N SER A 154 35.61 -8.76 21.07
CA SER A 154 35.39 -9.05 22.48
C SER A 154 36.51 -8.46 23.33
N GLY A 155 36.17 -7.91 24.49
CA GLY A 155 37.16 -7.33 25.40
C GLY A 155 37.00 -7.74 26.86
N ALA A 156 35.82 -8.09 27.37
CA ALA A 156 35.61 -8.37 28.79
C ALA A 156 34.70 -9.59 29.02
N PRO A 157 34.73 -10.23 30.21
CA PRO A 157 33.89 -11.39 30.51
C PRO A 157 32.44 -11.03 30.88
N TYR A 158 32.06 -9.75 30.78
CA TYR A 158 30.74 -9.24 31.17
C TYR A 158 29.84 -9.13 29.94
N PHE A 159 28.54 -9.28 30.18
CA PHE A 159 27.52 -8.97 29.16
C PHE A 159 27.06 -7.50 29.22
N HIS A 160 27.51 -6.72 30.22
CA HIS A 160 27.20 -5.29 30.29
C HIS A 160 28.23 -4.53 29.46
N GLU A 161 27.78 -3.47 28.77
CA GLU A 161 28.58 -2.78 27.76
C GLU A 161 28.85 -1.32 28.10
N ALA A 162 29.80 -0.70 27.40
CA ALA A 162 30.16 0.71 27.58
C ALA A 162 29.20 1.68 26.86
N VAL A 163 27.90 1.43 26.93
CA VAL A 163 26.87 2.17 26.18
C VAL A 163 26.88 3.67 26.50
N ASP A 164 27.08 4.05 27.77
CA ASP A 164 27.21 5.47 28.14
C ASP A 164 28.39 6.14 27.46
N GLN A 165 29.50 5.44 27.32
CA GLN A 165 30.71 6.02 26.74
C GLN A 165 30.49 6.27 25.25
N GLY A 166 29.86 5.35 24.53
CA GLY A 166 29.47 5.54 23.13
C GLY A 166 28.54 6.74 22.94
N VAL A 167 27.46 6.82 23.73
CA VAL A 167 26.50 7.94 23.66
C VAL A 167 27.16 9.26 24.07
N TYR A 168 27.97 9.27 25.13
CA TYR A 168 28.68 10.47 25.58
C TYR A 168 29.64 10.99 24.50
N MET A 169 30.40 10.09 23.86
CA MET A 169 31.31 10.46 22.78
C MET A 169 30.54 11.05 21.59
N ALA A 170 29.43 10.44 21.19
CA ALA A 170 28.57 10.98 20.13
C ALA A 170 28.01 12.38 20.47
N LEU A 171 27.66 12.63 21.73
CA LEU A 171 27.10 13.92 22.16
C LEU A 171 28.14 15.04 22.34
N ASN A 172 29.38 14.70 22.68
CA ASN A 172 30.38 15.70 23.08
C ASN A 172 31.52 15.89 22.07
N GLU A 173 31.93 14.83 21.38
CA GLU A 173 33.07 14.89 20.46
C GLU A 173 32.65 15.14 19.01
N LEU A 174 31.40 14.84 18.65
CA LEU A 174 30.91 15.13 17.30
C LEU A 174 30.62 16.62 17.09
N PRO A 175 31.08 17.20 15.98
CA PRO A 175 30.81 18.60 15.65
C PRO A 175 29.40 18.76 15.07
N TRP A 176 28.39 18.62 15.91
CA TRP A 176 26.99 18.86 15.55
C TRP A 176 26.80 20.29 15.04
N SER A 177 26.17 20.45 13.88
CA SER A 177 25.90 21.77 13.32
C SER A 177 24.91 22.53 14.19
N GLU A 178 25.07 23.85 14.37
CA GLU A 178 24.13 24.69 15.11
C GLU A 178 22.97 25.20 14.24
N GLY A 179 21.84 25.58 14.86
CA GLY A 179 20.69 26.19 14.18
C GLY A 179 19.39 25.40 14.28
N GLU A 180 18.26 26.12 14.13
CA GLU A 180 16.90 25.58 14.27
C GLU A 180 16.44 24.72 13.08
N GLN A 181 17.10 24.86 11.93
CA GLN A 181 16.81 24.11 10.70
C GLN A 181 17.67 22.84 10.56
N VAL A 182 18.37 22.43 11.62
CA VAL A 182 19.16 21.20 11.65
C VAL A 182 18.43 20.17 12.52
N LYS A 183 18.22 18.97 11.99
CA LYS A 183 17.77 17.81 12.76
C LYS A 183 18.97 16.97 13.15
N ARG A 184 19.09 16.69 14.45
CA ARG A 184 20.23 15.98 15.03
C ARG A 184 19.73 14.73 15.72
N TRP A 185 20.20 13.58 15.27
CA TRP A 185 19.71 12.30 15.74
C TRP A 185 20.80 11.33 16.07
N ILE A 186 20.62 10.64 17.19
CA ILE A 186 21.38 9.44 17.51
C ILE A 186 20.48 8.23 17.26
N PHE A 187 21.00 7.21 16.60
CA PHE A 187 20.43 5.86 16.58
C PHE A 187 21.32 4.96 17.41
N LEU A 188 20.89 4.68 18.64
CA LEU A 188 21.56 3.78 19.57
C LEU A 188 21.13 2.34 19.27
N ILE A 189 22.07 1.47 18.93
CA ILE A 189 21.80 0.09 18.51
C ILE A 189 22.64 -0.85 19.38
N GLY A 190 21.99 -1.73 20.14
CA GLY A 190 22.67 -2.70 21.01
C GLY A 190 21.74 -3.71 21.67
N ASP A 191 22.31 -4.77 22.24
CA ASP A 191 21.60 -5.85 22.94
C ASP A 191 21.82 -5.86 24.46
N ALA A 192 22.79 -5.09 24.95
CA ALA A 192 23.19 -5.07 26.37
C ALA A 192 22.91 -3.73 27.08
N PRO A 193 22.66 -3.75 28.40
CA PRO A 193 22.58 -2.53 29.19
C PRO A 193 23.98 -2.03 29.54
N PRO A 194 24.10 -0.78 29.99
CA PRO A 194 25.33 -0.35 30.59
C PRO A 194 25.54 -0.92 31.99
N PHE A 195 26.78 -0.86 32.48
CA PHE A 195 27.11 -1.13 33.88
C PHE A 195 26.28 -0.28 34.87
N ASP A 196 26.01 -0.85 36.05
CA ASP A 196 25.31 -0.17 37.13
C ASP A 196 25.99 1.13 37.56
N ARG A 197 25.20 2.07 38.07
CA ARG A 197 25.71 3.36 38.57
C ARG A 197 26.73 3.13 39.68
N GLY A 198 27.95 3.64 39.48
CA GLY A 198 29.05 3.52 40.45
C GLY A 198 29.81 2.19 40.35
N PHE A 199 29.48 1.32 39.39
CA PHE A 199 30.27 0.14 39.08
C PHE A 199 31.64 0.56 38.54
N SER A 200 32.70 -0.02 39.11
CA SER A 200 34.08 0.19 38.67
C SER A 200 34.92 -1.03 39.05
N GLU A 201 35.48 -1.69 38.05
CA GLU A 201 36.38 -2.83 38.19
C GLU A 201 37.68 -2.57 37.41
N PRO A 202 38.69 -1.93 38.04
CA PRO A 202 39.91 -1.51 37.36
C PRO A 202 40.73 -2.65 36.74
N GLN A 203 40.57 -3.89 37.21
CA GLN A 203 41.32 -5.05 36.72
C GLN A 203 40.96 -5.39 35.27
N ASN A 204 39.68 -5.26 34.92
CA ASN A 204 39.16 -5.52 33.58
C ASN A 204 38.84 -4.22 32.83
N GLY A 205 39.05 -3.06 33.47
CA GLY A 205 38.73 -1.74 32.91
C GLY A 205 37.22 -1.47 32.77
N ALA A 206 36.38 -2.30 33.39
CA ALA A 206 34.93 -2.24 33.27
C ALA A 206 34.36 -1.23 34.28
N GLU A 207 33.77 -0.13 33.82
CA GLU A 207 33.20 0.91 34.68
C GLU A 207 32.06 1.67 34.00
N ARG A 208 31.15 2.20 34.83
CA ARG A 208 30.12 3.17 34.40
C ARG A 208 30.69 4.58 34.55
N LYS A 209 30.98 5.27 33.45
CA LYS A 209 31.62 6.61 33.48
C LYS A 209 30.62 7.75 33.55
N TYR A 210 29.48 7.62 32.85
CA TYR A 210 28.51 8.69 32.74
C TYR A 210 27.13 8.25 33.23
N SER A 211 26.47 9.12 33.99
CA SER A 211 25.10 8.87 34.44
C SER A 211 24.10 9.11 33.31
N THR A 212 22.96 8.40 33.36
CA THR A 212 21.88 8.55 32.38
C THR A 212 21.38 10.00 32.32
N GLU A 213 21.28 10.65 33.48
CA GLU A 213 20.83 12.04 33.60
C GLU A 213 21.79 13.01 32.91
N GLN A 214 23.10 12.78 33.00
CA GLN A 214 24.10 13.60 32.29
C GLN A 214 23.95 13.48 30.77
N LEU A 215 23.71 12.27 30.25
CA LEU A 215 23.52 12.04 28.81
C LEU A 215 22.25 12.74 28.31
N ILE A 216 21.13 12.61 29.04
CA ILE A 216 19.85 13.25 28.70
C ILE A 216 19.99 14.77 28.71
N GLN A 217 20.57 15.34 29.77
CA GLN A 217 20.77 16.79 29.87
C GLN A 217 21.62 17.31 28.73
N ARG A 218 22.70 16.60 28.38
CA ARG A 218 23.56 17.00 27.28
C ARG A 218 22.82 16.94 25.94
N ALA A 219 22.10 15.86 25.66
CA ALA A 219 21.31 15.71 24.44
C ALA A 219 20.26 16.82 24.28
N GLN A 220 19.53 17.15 25.36
CA GLN A 220 18.57 18.25 25.37
C GLN A 220 19.22 19.61 25.13
N GLN A 221 20.40 19.88 25.71
CA GLN A 221 21.12 21.14 25.54
C GLN A 221 21.52 21.41 24.08
N ILE A 222 21.92 20.38 23.33
CA ILE A 222 22.32 20.51 21.92
C ILE A 222 21.18 20.16 20.95
N GLY A 223 20.00 19.84 21.46
CA GLY A 223 18.82 19.49 20.68
C GLY A 223 19.00 18.21 19.85
N VAL A 224 19.64 17.19 20.40
CA VAL A 224 19.78 15.85 19.81
C VAL A 224 18.64 14.96 20.33
N GLU A 225 17.87 14.36 19.41
CA GLU A 225 16.89 13.32 19.75
C GLU A 225 17.60 11.95 19.69
N ILE A 226 17.52 11.17 20.77
CA ILE A 226 18.10 9.83 20.82
C ILE A 226 17.00 8.83 20.49
N ASN A 227 17.17 8.10 19.39
CA ASN A 227 16.36 6.95 19.01
C ASN A 227 17.13 5.67 19.35
N ALA A 228 16.43 4.58 19.64
CA ALA A 228 17.07 3.34 20.06
C ALA A 228 16.46 2.09 19.41
N ILE A 229 17.32 1.12 19.10
CA ILE A 229 16.97 -0.20 18.59
C ILE A 229 17.54 -1.24 19.55
N VAL A 230 16.67 -1.87 20.34
CA VAL A 230 17.04 -3.00 21.19
C VAL A 230 17.13 -4.24 20.32
N CYS A 231 18.29 -4.90 20.32
CA CYS A 231 18.60 -5.97 19.39
C CYS A 231 18.53 -7.35 20.07
N PRO A 232 18.11 -8.41 19.36
CA PRO A 232 18.28 -9.77 19.85
C PRO A 232 19.77 -10.11 19.90
N THR A 233 20.16 -10.89 20.92
CA THR A 233 21.53 -11.38 21.08
C THR A 233 21.77 -12.67 20.28
N ARG A 234 23.02 -13.14 20.27
CA ARG A 234 23.38 -14.45 19.71
C ARG A 234 22.91 -15.60 20.61
N ALA A 235 22.62 -16.75 20.01
CA ALA A 235 22.08 -17.92 20.70
C ALA A 235 22.89 -18.41 21.93
N LYS A 236 24.21 -18.20 21.96
CA LYS A 236 25.04 -18.61 23.12
C LYS A 236 24.87 -17.73 24.36
N ASP A 237 24.40 -16.49 24.22
CA ASP A 237 24.28 -15.55 25.33
C ASP A 237 22.82 -15.37 25.79
N GLU A 238 21.87 -16.07 25.15
CA GLU A 238 20.43 -15.99 25.40
C GLU A 238 20.05 -16.06 26.89
N ALA A 239 20.71 -16.95 27.65
CA ALA A 239 20.42 -17.14 29.06
C ALA A 239 20.76 -15.91 29.93
N ILE A 240 21.83 -15.19 29.59
CA ILE A 240 22.23 -13.96 30.30
C ILE A 240 21.40 -12.78 29.76
N TYR A 241 21.21 -12.72 28.44
CA TYR A 241 20.40 -11.69 27.79
C TYR A 241 18.98 -11.61 28.35
N GLN A 242 18.29 -12.74 28.53
CA GLN A 242 16.94 -12.76 29.12
C GLN A 242 16.89 -12.19 30.55
N GLN A 243 18.01 -12.20 31.28
CA GLN A 243 18.09 -11.63 32.63
C GLN A 243 18.26 -10.10 32.59
N VAL A 244 18.92 -9.57 31.55
CA VAL A 244 19.32 -8.16 31.50
C VAL A 244 18.57 -7.31 30.47
N VAL A 245 17.88 -7.91 29.50
CA VAL A 245 17.17 -7.18 28.43
C VAL A 245 16.15 -6.18 28.99
N GLY A 246 15.54 -6.49 30.15
CA GLY A 246 14.68 -5.54 30.87
C GLY A 246 15.40 -4.27 31.31
N LEU A 247 16.68 -4.37 31.70
CA LEU A 247 17.54 -3.23 32.03
C LEU A 247 17.93 -2.46 30.77
N THR A 248 18.23 -3.16 29.66
CA THR A 248 18.50 -2.53 28.37
C THR A 248 17.31 -1.69 27.93
N ARG A 249 16.10 -2.28 27.93
CA ARG A 249 14.83 -1.62 27.61
C ARG A 249 14.60 -0.40 28.51
N PHE A 250 14.82 -0.53 29.82
CA PHE A 250 14.66 0.58 30.75
C PHE A 250 15.61 1.74 30.43
N PHE A 251 16.91 1.45 30.27
CA PHE A 251 17.90 2.47 29.96
C PHE A 251 17.63 3.17 28.62
N PHE A 252 17.28 2.42 27.57
CA PHE A 252 16.99 2.98 26.25
C PHE A 252 15.68 3.78 26.26
N SER A 253 14.66 3.30 26.97
CA SER A 253 13.38 4.00 27.15
C SER A 253 13.57 5.35 27.85
N GLU A 254 14.43 5.43 28.87
CA GLU A 254 14.74 6.69 29.56
C GLU A 254 15.42 7.70 28.61
N LEU A 255 16.42 7.26 27.83
CA LEU A 255 17.08 8.14 26.85
C LEU A 255 16.10 8.64 25.79
N THR A 256 15.32 7.74 25.21
CA THR A 256 14.43 8.05 24.08
C THR A 256 13.27 8.95 24.49
N SER A 257 12.55 8.58 25.56
CA SER A 257 11.37 9.34 26.04
C SER A 257 11.71 10.76 26.48
N GLN A 258 12.86 10.97 27.13
CA GLN A 258 13.26 12.29 27.62
C GLN A 258 13.94 13.18 26.57
N THR A 259 14.38 12.61 25.44
CA THR A 259 14.97 13.37 24.32
C THR A 259 14.03 13.54 23.13
N GLY A 260 12.80 13.04 23.24
CA GLY A 260 11.78 13.13 22.18
C GLY A 260 11.98 12.17 21.01
N GLY A 261 12.84 11.17 21.19
CA GLY A 261 13.07 10.07 20.24
C GLY A 261 12.18 8.86 20.51
N TRP A 262 12.39 7.79 19.75
CA TRP A 262 11.60 6.55 19.83
C TRP A 262 12.47 5.33 20.10
N MET A 263 11.83 4.25 20.57
CA MET A 263 12.47 2.95 20.79
C MET A 263 11.76 1.86 19.98
N LEU A 264 12.54 1.10 19.22
CA LEU A 264 12.11 -0.13 18.55
C LEU A 264 12.70 -1.33 19.28
N ASP A 265 11.84 -2.21 19.78
CA ASP A 265 12.25 -3.34 20.58
C ASP A 265 12.21 -4.66 19.78
N LEU A 266 13.31 -5.00 19.11
CA LEU A 266 13.42 -6.22 18.31
C LEU A 266 13.62 -7.48 19.16
N SER A 267 13.67 -7.34 20.49
CA SER A 267 13.66 -8.47 21.41
C SER A 267 12.26 -9.05 21.61
N ASP A 268 11.21 -8.34 21.20
CA ASP A 268 9.84 -8.87 21.14
C ASP A 268 9.64 -9.72 19.87
N PRO A 269 9.34 -11.03 20.00
CA PRO A 269 9.11 -11.89 18.84
C PRO A 269 7.99 -11.41 17.90
N GLN A 270 6.92 -10.81 18.43
CA GLN A 270 5.80 -10.33 17.59
C GLN A 270 6.21 -9.14 16.74
N LEU A 271 7.00 -8.23 17.32
CA LEU A 271 7.52 -7.07 16.60
C LEU A 271 8.57 -7.50 15.57
N LEU A 272 9.41 -8.46 15.92
CA LEU A 272 10.42 -9.03 15.00
C LEU A 272 9.78 -9.66 13.76
N GLU A 273 8.70 -10.42 13.93
CA GLU A 273 7.94 -11.00 12.80
C GLU A 273 7.30 -9.92 11.92
N SER A 274 6.73 -8.88 12.55
CA SER A 274 6.12 -7.74 11.85
C SER A 274 7.16 -6.97 11.01
N VAL A 275 8.32 -6.69 11.60
CA VAL A 275 9.44 -6.00 10.96
C VAL A 275 10.02 -6.83 9.81
N SER A 276 10.20 -8.14 10.02
CA SER A 276 10.72 -9.05 8.99
C SER A 276 9.74 -9.20 7.82
N THR A 277 8.44 -9.11 8.09
CA THR A 277 7.43 -9.07 7.03
C THR A 277 7.49 -7.75 6.28
N ALA A 278 7.52 -6.61 6.98
CA ALA A 278 7.65 -5.29 6.36
C ALA A 278 8.91 -5.16 5.48
N ALA A 279 10.05 -5.70 5.91
CA ALA A 279 11.31 -5.67 5.16
C ALA A 279 11.25 -6.49 3.86
N ARG A 280 10.61 -7.67 3.89
CA ARG A 280 10.38 -8.48 2.67
C ARG A 280 9.54 -7.73 1.64
N ASN A 281 8.63 -6.87 2.09
CA ASN A 281 7.73 -6.09 1.23
C ASN A 281 8.29 -4.71 0.87
N ALA A 282 9.51 -4.37 1.29
CA ALA A 282 10.07 -3.05 1.10
C ALA A 282 10.33 -2.80 -0.40
N VAL A 283 9.67 -1.77 -0.94
CA VAL A 283 9.79 -1.41 -2.35
C VAL A 283 11.14 -0.77 -2.61
N SER A 284 11.94 -1.30 -3.51
CA SER A 284 13.29 -0.77 -3.77
C SER A 284 13.37 0.14 -4.99
N ASN A 285 12.36 0.12 -5.88
CA ASN A 285 12.37 0.83 -7.14
C ASN A 285 11.37 1.98 -7.14
N PHE A 286 11.81 3.16 -7.54
CA PHE A 286 10.99 4.38 -7.55
C PHE A 286 11.20 5.19 -8.83
N ILE A 287 10.21 6.01 -9.15
CA ILE A 287 10.33 7.10 -10.13
C ILE A 287 9.98 8.42 -9.43
N GLU A 288 10.77 9.46 -9.68
CA GLU A 288 10.49 10.80 -9.17
C GLU A 288 9.42 11.50 -10.01
N ILE A 289 8.35 11.98 -9.37
CA ILE A 289 7.18 12.60 -10.04
C ILE A 289 6.88 14.01 -9.53
N ALA A 290 7.69 14.58 -8.65
CA ALA A 290 7.45 15.85 -7.94
C ALA A 290 6.23 15.81 -6.97
N PRO A 291 6.21 16.68 -5.93
CA PRO A 291 5.08 16.74 -5.00
C PRO A 291 3.77 17.13 -5.67
N ILE A 292 2.64 16.64 -5.13
CA ILE A 292 1.28 16.99 -5.55
C ILE A 292 0.64 17.80 -4.42
N THR A 293 -0.06 18.88 -4.75
CA THR A 293 -0.67 19.79 -3.77
C THR A 293 -2.20 19.84 -3.91
N ARG A 294 -2.91 20.14 -2.82
CA ARG A 294 -4.37 20.34 -2.81
C ARG A 294 -4.80 21.46 -3.76
N ALA A 295 -4.02 22.54 -3.82
CA ALA A 295 -4.28 23.65 -4.74
C ALA A 295 -4.28 23.19 -6.20
N GLU A 296 -3.35 22.30 -6.57
CA GLU A 296 -3.31 21.71 -7.90
C GLU A 296 -4.49 20.76 -8.17
N LEU A 297 -4.86 19.92 -7.20
CA LEU A 297 -6.04 19.05 -7.33
C LEU A 297 -7.31 19.89 -7.54
N GLU A 298 -7.46 20.98 -6.80
CA GLU A 298 -8.56 21.94 -6.94
C GLU A 298 -8.54 22.67 -8.29
N GLU A 299 -7.37 23.06 -8.79
CA GLU A 299 -7.21 23.67 -10.12
C GLU A 299 -7.66 22.71 -11.22
N VAL A 300 -7.25 21.44 -11.14
CA VAL A 300 -7.67 20.39 -12.09
C VAL A 300 -9.18 20.17 -12.05
N ARG A 301 -9.80 20.15 -10.87
CA ARG A 301 -11.28 20.07 -10.72
C ARG A 301 -11.98 21.30 -11.30
N ALA A 302 -11.44 22.49 -11.06
CA ALA A 302 -12.00 23.75 -11.56
C ALA A 302 -11.92 23.84 -13.09
N LEU A 303 -10.80 23.39 -13.67
CA LEU A 303 -10.62 23.31 -15.12
C LEU A 303 -11.62 22.34 -15.75
N ALA A 304 -11.78 21.14 -15.19
CA ALA A 304 -12.75 20.16 -15.66
C ALA A 304 -14.18 20.69 -15.58
N THR A 305 -14.52 21.42 -14.51
CA THR A 305 -15.83 22.06 -14.34
C THR A 305 -16.06 23.15 -15.41
N THR A 306 -15.04 23.98 -15.66
CA THR A 306 -15.10 25.05 -16.67
C THR A 306 -15.25 24.50 -18.08
N GLN A 307 -14.57 23.39 -18.38
CA GLN A 307 -14.65 22.68 -19.66
C GLN A 307 -15.90 21.80 -19.79
N GLN A 308 -16.73 21.71 -18.74
CA GLN A 308 -17.89 20.81 -18.67
C GLN A 308 -17.50 19.35 -19.00
N ALA A 309 -16.30 18.95 -18.57
CA ALA A 309 -15.82 17.59 -18.76
C ALA A 309 -16.74 16.62 -18.02
N ALA A 310 -17.02 15.46 -18.61
CA ALA A 310 -17.91 14.46 -18.02
C ALA A 310 -17.40 13.96 -16.65
N ILE A 311 -16.10 14.06 -16.41
CA ILE A 311 -15.44 13.72 -15.15
C ILE A 311 -15.53 14.83 -14.09
N ALA A 312 -16.16 15.98 -14.32
CA ALA A 312 -16.24 17.01 -13.29
C ALA A 312 -17.23 16.61 -12.16
N PRO A 313 -16.91 16.79 -10.85
CA PRO A 313 -17.78 16.36 -9.76
C PRO A 313 -19.16 17.03 -9.78
N ASN A 314 -19.20 18.34 -10.06
CA ASN A 314 -20.44 19.12 -10.05
C ASN A 314 -21.37 18.81 -11.25
N SER A 315 -20.93 17.98 -12.19
CA SER A 315 -21.72 17.55 -13.35
C SER A 315 -22.36 16.18 -13.22
N ARG A 316 -22.10 15.46 -12.11
CA ARG A 316 -22.55 14.08 -11.91
C ARG A 316 -23.54 13.98 -10.76
N LEU A 317 -24.47 13.05 -10.87
CA LEU A 317 -25.36 12.66 -9.81
C LEU A 317 -24.72 11.59 -8.94
N ARG A 318 -24.57 11.84 -7.63
CA ARG A 318 -24.02 10.85 -6.71
C ARG A 318 -25.12 10.06 -6.01
N VAL A 319 -25.11 8.74 -6.14
CA VAL A 319 -26.17 7.84 -5.63
C VAL A 319 -25.60 6.79 -4.69
N ALA A 320 -26.10 6.76 -3.46
CA ALA A 320 -25.80 5.72 -2.48
C ALA A 320 -26.83 4.59 -2.59
N VAL A 321 -26.39 3.38 -2.91
CA VAL A 321 -27.25 2.19 -2.90
C VAL A 321 -27.00 1.40 -1.62
N MET A 322 -27.97 1.38 -0.72
CA MET A 322 -27.91 0.64 0.54
C MET A 322 -28.20 -0.85 0.32
N PRO A 323 -27.62 -1.75 1.14
CA PRO A 323 -28.10 -3.12 1.26
C PRO A 323 -29.62 -3.12 1.49
N HIS A 324 -30.34 -3.97 0.77
CA HIS A 324 -31.80 -4.03 0.85
C HIS A 324 -32.25 -4.84 2.07
N LEU A 325 -31.92 -4.29 3.24
CA LEU A 325 -32.10 -4.84 4.57
C LEU A 325 -32.75 -3.80 5.48
N LYS A 326 -33.37 -4.26 6.56
CA LYS A 326 -33.82 -3.35 7.61
C LYS A 326 -32.61 -2.69 8.27
N LEU A 327 -32.78 -1.45 8.74
CA LEU A 327 -31.70 -0.70 9.38
C LEU A 327 -31.12 -1.42 10.60
N GLU A 328 -31.94 -2.16 11.35
CA GLU A 328 -31.51 -2.90 12.54
C GLU A 328 -30.74 -4.19 12.20
N GLU A 329 -30.94 -4.72 11.00
CA GLU A 329 -30.32 -5.95 10.48
C GLU A 329 -29.20 -5.64 9.49
N MET A 330 -28.84 -4.35 9.34
CA MET A 330 -27.94 -3.86 8.31
C MET A 330 -26.57 -4.50 8.43
N ASN A 331 -26.13 -5.13 7.33
CA ASN A 331 -24.80 -5.67 7.17
C ASN A 331 -24.34 -5.43 5.73
N PHE A 332 -23.04 -5.58 5.49
CA PHE A 332 -22.43 -5.35 4.18
C PHE A 332 -21.78 -6.63 3.62
N SER A 333 -22.17 -7.79 4.15
CA SER A 333 -21.64 -9.09 3.74
C SER A 333 -22.31 -9.57 2.46
N ARG A 334 -21.53 -9.86 1.41
CA ARG A 334 -22.05 -10.42 0.14
C ARG A 334 -22.66 -11.82 0.28
N ARG A 335 -22.58 -12.44 1.47
CA ARG A 335 -23.33 -13.65 1.81
C ARG A 335 -24.83 -13.37 1.97
N ASP A 336 -25.19 -12.13 2.29
CA ASP A 336 -26.58 -11.69 2.41
C ASP A 336 -27.19 -11.39 1.02
N PRO A 337 -28.38 -11.94 0.69
CA PRO A 337 -29.08 -11.62 -0.55
C PRO A 337 -29.36 -10.13 -0.77
N GLY A 338 -29.65 -9.37 0.30
CA GLY A 338 -29.95 -7.93 0.22
C GLY A 338 -28.73 -7.09 -0.16
N VAL A 339 -27.54 -7.52 0.24
CA VAL A 339 -26.27 -6.90 -0.16
C VAL A 339 -25.94 -7.22 -1.62
N ARG A 340 -26.13 -8.47 -2.06
CA ARG A 340 -25.89 -8.84 -3.47
C ARG A 340 -26.81 -8.11 -4.44
N PHE A 341 -28.08 -7.94 -4.07
CA PHE A 341 -29.01 -7.15 -4.85
C PHE A 341 -28.55 -5.69 -4.95
N ALA A 342 -28.05 -5.11 -3.86
CA ALA A 342 -27.47 -3.77 -3.88
C ALA A 342 -26.24 -3.69 -4.81
N ASP A 343 -25.32 -4.66 -4.76
CA ASP A 343 -24.16 -4.73 -5.66
C ASP A 343 -24.56 -4.83 -7.15
N GLU A 344 -25.58 -5.65 -7.47
CA GLU A 344 -26.14 -5.74 -8.82
C GLU A 344 -26.66 -4.37 -9.29
N MET A 345 -27.46 -3.70 -8.45
CA MET A 345 -28.00 -2.38 -8.74
C MET A 345 -26.91 -1.32 -8.93
N ARG A 346 -25.86 -1.35 -8.10
CA ARG A 346 -24.69 -0.47 -8.29
C ARG A 346 -24.05 -0.71 -9.65
N SER A 347 -23.77 -1.97 -9.99
CA SER A 347 -23.18 -2.32 -11.29
C SER A 347 -24.05 -1.92 -12.48
N GLN A 348 -25.39 -1.94 -12.36
CA GLN A 348 -26.29 -1.46 -13.42
C GLN A 348 -26.29 0.07 -13.53
N LEU A 349 -26.24 0.79 -12.41
CA LEU A 349 -26.22 2.25 -12.41
C LEU A 349 -24.90 2.79 -13.00
N GLU A 350 -23.79 2.09 -12.79
CA GLU A 350 -22.49 2.42 -13.39
C GLU A 350 -22.51 2.40 -14.94
N THR A 351 -23.40 1.63 -15.57
CA THR A 351 -23.49 1.55 -17.06
C THR A 351 -24.12 2.78 -17.70
N VAL A 352 -24.78 3.63 -16.91
CA VAL A 352 -25.38 4.87 -17.43
C VAL A 352 -24.30 5.88 -17.87
N GLY A 353 -23.07 5.65 -17.41
CA GLY A 353 -21.87 6.36 -17.79
C GLY A 353 -21.49 7.47 -16.81
N PRO A 354 -20.68 8.45 -17.22
CA PRO A 354 -19.98 9.35 -16.31
C PRO A 354 -20.88 10.33 -15.54
N ASN A 355 -22.17 10.40 -15.89
CA ASN A 355 -23.13 11.30 -15.24
C ASN A 355 -23.69 10.74 -13.92
N ILE A 356 -23.46 9.46 -13.62
CA ILE A 356 -23.81 8.85 -12.34
C ILE A 356 -22.54 8.37 -11.66
N GLU A 357 -22.37 8.78 -10.41
CA GLU A 357 -21.36 8.28 -9.50
C GLU A 357 -22.06 7.42 -8.45
N VAL A 358 -21.69 6.15 -8.36
CA VAL A 358 -22.28 5.21 -7.42
C VAL A 358 -21.34 5.04 -6.25
N VAL A 359 -21.84 5.26 -5.03
CA VAL A 359 -21.03 5.09 -3.82
C VAL A 359 -20.68 3.61 -3.63
N SER A 360 -19.40 3.33 -3.42
CA SER A 360 -18.90 1.97 -3.24
C SER A 360 -19.45 1.30 -1.96
N ASN A 361 -19.59 -0.04 -1.98
CA ASN A 361 -20.04 -0.81 -0.81
C ASN A 361 -19.16 -0.56 0.42
N TYR A 362 -17.83 -0.49 0.20
CA TYR A 362 -16.84 -0.28 1.25
C TYR A 362 -17.01 1.08 1.94
N GLU A 363 -17.17 2.15 1.17
CA GLU A 363 -17.32 3.48 1.74
C GLU A 363 -18.62 3.60 2.54
N LEU A 364 -19.71 3.05 1.99
CA LEU A 364 -20.99 2.97 2.68
C LEU A 364 -20.85 2.22 4.01
N GLU A 365 -20.18 1.07 4.02
CA GLU A 365 -19.93 0.29 5.24
C GLU A 365 -19.16 1.11 6.29
N ARG A 366 -18.02 1.70 5.90
CA ARG A 366 -17.15 2.48 6.80
C ARG A 366 -17.87 3.68 7.38
N LYS A 367 -18.71 4.37 6.59
CA LYS A 367 -19.48 5.53 7.04
C LYS A 367 -20.67 5.12 7.89
N PHE A 368 -21.38 4.06 7.50
CA PHE A 368 -22.52 3.53 8.26
C PHE A 368 -22.14 3.22 9.69
N TYR A 369 -21.05 2.47 9.94
CA TYR A 369 -20.64 2.11 11.30
C TYR A 369 -20.09 3.29 12.13
N ARG A 370 -19.72 4.41 11.49
CA ARG A 370 -19.32 5.63 12.21
C ARG A 370 -20.51 6.50 12.61
N ILE A 371 -21.62 6.40 11.88
CA ILE A 371 -22.82 7.17 12.13
C ILE A 371 -23.65 6.40 13.16
N ASN A 372 -23.85 6.98 14.35
CA ASN A 372 -24.74 6.37 15.33
C ASN A 372 -26.20 6.58 14.90
N THR A 373 -26.78 5.56 14.26
CA THR A 373 -28.18 5.56 13.79
C THR A 373 -29.16 5.03 14.84
N GLN A 374 -28.71 4.64 16.03
CA GLN A 374 -29.57 4.03 17.05
C GLN A 374 -30.65 5.00 17.53
N GLY A 375 -31.90 4.55 17.47
CA GLY A 375 -33.07 5.32 17.92
C GLY A 375 -33.51 6.44 16.97
N MET A 376 -32.86 6.61 15.81
CA MET A 376 -33.30 7.55 14.78
C MET A 376 -34.48 6.98 14.00
N ALA A 377 -35.38 7.86 13.54
CA ALA A 377 -36.34 7.49 12.51
C ALA A 377 -35.58 7.10 11.22
N ARG A 378 -36.10 6.12 10.48
CA ARG A 378 -35.44 5.58 9.27
C ARG A 378 -35.03 6.66 8.28
N GLU A 379 -35.92 7.61 7.99
CA GLU A 379 -35.68 8.70 7.04
C GLU A 379 -34.54 9.61 7.52
N ALA A 380 -34.47 9.89 8.83
CA ALA A 380 -33.38 10.66 9.42
C ALA A 380 -32.05 9.90 9.38
N ALA A 381 -32.06 8.59 9.65
CA ALA A 381 -30.86 7.76 9.55
C ALA A 381 -30.32 7.70 8.12
N LEU A 382 -31.19 7.46 7.14
CA LEU A 382 -30.83 7.44 5.72
C LEU A 382 -30.32 8.81 5.24
N GLN A 383 -30.93 9.91 5.68
CA GLN A 383 -30.44 11.25 5.37
C GLN A 383 -29.03 11.48 5.93
N GLN A 384 -28.77 11.10 7.19
CA GLN A 384 -27.45 11.22 7.81
C GLN A 384 -26.40 10.39 7.07
N ILE A 385 -26.75 9.16 6.65
CA ILE A 385 -25.88 8.31 5.84
C ILE A 385 -25.58 9.01 4.51
N GLY A 386 -26.60 9.49 3.79
CA GLY A 386 -26.44 10.20 2.51
C GLY A 386 -25.54 11.42 2.63
N LEU A 387 -25.72 12.25 3.67
CA LEU A 387 -24.85 13.39 3.96
C LEU A 387 -23.41 12.94 4.26
N GLY A 388 -23.25 11.82 4.97
CA GLY A 388 -21.96 11.26 5.34
C GLY A 388 -21.11 10.77 4.17
N VAL A 389 -21.74 10.35 3.07
CA VAL A 389 -21.10 9.95 1.79
C VAL A 389 -21.33 10.97 0.67
N ALA A 390 -21.76 12.19 0.99
CA ALA A 390 -22.05 13.24 0.01
C ALA A 390 -22.94 12.79 -1.18
N ALA A 391 -23.85 11.84 -0.96
CA ALA A 391 -24.76 11.36 -2.01
C ALA A 391 -25.96 12.30 -2.14
N ASP A 392 -26.35 12.62 -3.38
CA ASP A 392 -27.57 13.38 -3.67
C ASP A 392 -28.83 12.57 -3.32
N TYR A 393 -28.80 11.27 -3.62
CA TYR A 393 -29.89 10.35 -3.36
C TYR A 393 -29.42 9.06 -2.68
N VAL A 394 -30.26 8.56 -1.77
CA VAL A 394 -30.08 7.25 -1.13
C VAL A 394 -31.16 6.30 -1.64
N PHE A 395 -30.74 5.27 -2.38
CA PHE A 395 -31.57 4.15 -2.78
C PHE A 395 -31.51 3.06 -1.71
N TRP A 396 -32.66 2.69 -1.15
CA TRP A 396 -32.76 1.76 -0.03
C TRP A 396 -33.97 0.84 -0.23
N GLY A 397 -34.06 -0.23 0.57
CA GLY A 397 -35.22 -1.10 0.52
C GLY A 397 -35.08 -2.33 1.41
N THR A 398 -35.99 -3.28 1.23
CA THR A 398 -35.98 -4.58 1.88
C THR A 398 -36.43 -5.67 0.92
N LEU A 399 -35.77 -6.83 0.94
CA LEU A 399 -36.30 -8.02 0.28
C LEU A 399 -37.55 -8.54 1.02
N VAL A 400 -38.57 -8.98 0.28
CA VAL A 400 -39.83 -9.45 0.88
C VAL A 400 -39.62 -10.84 1.51
N PRO A 401 -39.94 -11.01 2.82
CA PRO A 401 -39.78 -12.30 3.49
C PRO A 401 -40.54 -13.43 2.79
N GLY A 402 -39.87 -14.56 2.54
CA GLY A 402 -40.46 -15.73 1.87
C GLY A 402 -40.67 -15.57 0.35
N SER A 403 -40.25 -14.45 -0.23
CA SER A 403 -40.23 -14.21 -1.67
C SER A 403 -38.98 -13.41 -2.04
N PRO A 404 -37.80 -14.06 -2.10
CA PRO A 404 -36.53 -13.39 -2.46
C PRO A 404 -36.59 -12.73 -3.85
N ASP A 405 -37.56 -13.15 -4.67
CA ASP A 405 -37.87 -12.58 -5.97
C ASP A 405 -38.75 -11.31 -5.90
N LYS A 406 -38.88 -10.68 -4.74
CA LYS A 406 -39.65 -9.44 -4.57
C LYS A 406 -38.89 -8.48 -3.68
N VAL A 407 -38.85 -7.22 -4.11
CA VAL A 407 -38.21 -6.13 -3.38
C VAL A 407 -39.20 -4.99 -3.19
N GLU A 408 -39.14 -4.36 -2.03
CA GLU A 408 -39.73 -3.06 -1.77
C GLU A 408 -38.58 -2.06 -1.63
N SER A 409 -38.56 -1.03 -2.47
CA SER A 409 -37.47 -0.06 -2.49
C SER A 409 -38.00 1.37 -2.44
N GLY A 410 -37.17 2.29 -1.97
CA GLY A 410 -37.45 3.70 -1.92
C GLY A 410 -36.22 4.52 -2.28
N ILE A 411 -36.47 5.76 -2.66
CA ILE A 411 -35.43 6.75 -2.94
C ILE A 411 -35.66 7.94 -2.01
N LEU A 412 -34.62 8.31 -1.29
CA LEU A 412 -34.59 9.47 -0.43
C LEU A 412 -33.69 10.55 -1.05
N ASP A 413 -34.18 11.78 -1.09
CA ASP A 413 -33.37 12.96 -1.40
C ASP A 413 -32.64 13.41 -0.14
N THR A 414 -31.32 13.38 -0.19
CA THR A 414 -30.45 13.68 0.95
C THR A 414 -30.57 15.14 1.40
N LYS A 415 -30.76 16.08 0.45
CA LYS A 415 -30.84 17.52 0.75
C LYS A 415 -32.13 17.83 1.52
N THR A 416 -33.24 17.23 1.11
CA THR A 416 -34.55 17.49 1.72
C THR A 416 -34.93 16.53 2.84
N GLY A 417 -34.30 15.36 2.91
CA GLY A 417 -34.64 14.27 3.83
C GLY A 417 -35.97 13.60 3.51
N LYS A 418 -36.56 13.87 2.35
CA LYS A 418 -37.88 13.36 1.95
C LYS A 418 -37.74 12.16 1.02
N ILE A 419 -38.68 11.22 1.16
CA ILE A 419 -38.85 10.13 0.21
C ILE A 419 -39.45 10.71 -1.07
N VAL A 420 -38.72 10.58 -2.17
CA VAL A 420 -39.11 11.13 -3.48
C VAL A 420 -39.75 10.09 -4.39
N ALA A 421 -39.46 8.81 -4.16
CA ALA A 421 -40.12 7.72 -4.85
C ALA A 421 -40.20 6.49 -3.94
N VAL A 422 -41.30 5.77 -4.06
CA VAL A 422 -41.48 4.42 -3.49
C VAL A 422 -41.79 3.51 -4.64
N ILE A 423 -41.01 2.43 -4.75
CA ILE A 423 -41.22 1.36 -5.72
C ILE A 423 -42.00 0.28 -4.97
N PRO A 424 -43.32 0.13 -5.23
CA PRO A 424 -44.20 -0.71 -4.41
C PRO A 424 -43.74 -2.17 -4.40
N GLY A 425 -43.82 -2.81 -3.22
CA GLY A 425 -43.51 -4.22 -3.04
C GLY A 425 -44.35 -5.11 -3.96
N GLY A 426 -43.70 -6.08 -4.63
CA GLY A 426 -44.37 -7.04 -5.51
C GLY A 426 -43.84 -7.11 -6.95
N MET A 427 -42.88 -6.25 -7.31
CA MET A 427 -42.13 -6.38 -8.56
C MET A 427 -41.36 -7.70 -8.58
N GLU A 428 -41.62 -8.54 -9.58
CA GLU A 428 -40.93 -9.80 -9.78
C GLU A 428 -39.47 -9.52 -10.16
N THR A 429 -38.53 -9.95 -9.32
CA THR A 429 -37.09 -9.82 -9.50
C THR A 429 -36.51 -11.15 -10.02
N LYS A 430 -37.26 -11.94 -10.79
CA LYS A 430 -36.68 -13.11 -11.44
C LYS A 430 -35.70 -12.66 -12.50
N PHE A 431 -34.50 -13.22 -12.49
CA PHE A 431 -33.54 -13.03 -13.58
C PHE A 431 -34.18 -13.32 -14.96
N PRO A 432 -33.99 -12.50 -16.00
CA PRO A 432 -33.17 -11.27 -16.08
C PRO A 432 -33.94 -9.97 -15.73
N VAL A 433 -35.18 -10.05 -15.24
CA VAL A 433 -36.07 -8.90 -14.97
C VAL A 433 -35.50 -7.95 -13.90
N ARG A 434 -34.61 -8.39 -13.01
CA ARG A 434 -33.87 -7.51 -12.07
C ARG A 434 -33.18 -6.35 -12.77
N ALA A 435 -32.55 -6.63 -13.90
CA ALA A 435 -31.85 -5.61 -14.68
C ALA A 435 -32.83 -4.56 -15.27
N SER A 436 -34.13 -4.89 -15.41
CA SER A 436 -35.19 -3.93 -15.79
C SER A 436 -35.69 -3.04 -14.65
N LEU A 437 -35.41 -3.39 -13.39
CA LEU A 437 -35.76 -2.57 -12.23
C LEU A 437 -34.90 -1.31 -12.14
N CYS A 438 -33.64 -1.38 -12.58
CA CYS A 438 -32.77 -0.22 -12.68
C CYS A 438 -33.38 0.88 -13.58
N SER A 439 -34.02 0.51 -14.70
CA SER A 439 -34.77 1.46 -15.53
C SER A 439 -35.84 2.21 -14.74
N LYS A 440 -36.60 1.51 -13.89
CA LYS A 440 -37.62 2.14 -13.02
C LYS A 440 -37.01 3.03 -11.94
N VAL A 441 -35.88 2.62 -11.37
CA VAL A 441 -35.13 3.45 -10.41
C VAL A 441 -34.65 4.72 -11.09
N LEU A 442 -34.10 4.62 -12.31
CA LEU A 442 -33.67 5.76 -13.11
C LEU A 442 -34.84 6.66 -13.52
N ASP A 443 -36.00 6.09 -13.85
CA ASP A 443 -37.24 6.85 -14.11
C ASP A 443 -37.69 7.63 -12.88
N ALA A 444 -37.67 6.98 -11.72
CA ALA A 444 -38.01 7.59 -10.44
C ALA A 444 -37.04 8.72 -10.06
N LEU A 445 -35.72 8.49 -10.21
CA LEU A 445 -34.68 9.51 -10.02
C LEU A 445 -34.90 10.69 -10.97
N ALA A 446 -35.15 10.42 -12.26
CA ALA A 446 -35.37 11.46 -13.26
C ALA A 446 -36.65 12.26 -13.04
N GLN A 447 -37.71 11.63 -12.55
CA GLN A 447 -38.95 12.32 -12.20
C GLN A 447 -38.77 13.18 -10.94
N SER A 448 -38.08 12.67 -9.92
CA SER A 448 -37.77 13.40 -8.68
C SER A 448 -36.96 14.66 -8.95
N SER A 449 -35.87 14.56 -9.74
CA SER A 449 -35.00 15.70 -10.05
C SER A 449 -35.70 16.85 -10.77
N LYS A 450 -36.68 16.54 -11.63
CA LYS A 450 -37.51 17.58 -12.28
C LYS A 450 -38.33 18.39 -11.27
N GLN A 451 -38.74 17.77 -10.16
CA GLN A 451 -39.58 18.40 -9.14
C GLN A 451 -38.76 19.22 -8.14
N SER A 452 -37.53 18.82 -7.85
CA SER A 452 -36.60 19.55 -6.97
C SER A 452 -35.90 20.73 -7.67
N GLY A 453 -36.15 20.96 -8.95
CA GLY A 453 -35.67 22.13 -9.69
C GLY A 453 -34.23 22.03 -10.17
N ASP A 454 -33.66 20.81 -10.25
CA ASP A 454 -32.32 20.54 -10.78
C ASP A 454 -32.41 20.19 -12.28
N PRO A 455 -32.29 21.15 -13.23
CA PRO A 455 -33.06 21.07 -14.47
C PRO A 455 -32.45 20.28 -15.65
N TRP A 456 -31.29 19.62 -15.54
CA TRP A 456 -30.62 19.14 -16.78
C TRP A 456 -29.85 17.80 -16.73
N GLN A 457 -29.50 17.26 -15.55
CA GLN A 457 -28.60 16.10 -15.49
C GLN A 457 -29.30 14.75 -15.72
N LEU A 458 -30.47 14.52 -15.13
CA LEU A 458 -31.11 13.19 -15.10
C LEU A 458 -31.95 12.82 -16.34
N ALA A 459 -32.42 13.79 -17.13
CA ALA A 459 -33.10 13.48 -18.40
C ALA A 459 -32.13 12.93 -19.48
N ARG A 460 -30.82 13.21 -19.35
CA ARG A 460 -29.75 12.60 -20.18
C ARG A 460 -29.45 11.17 -19.74
N VAL A 461 -29.50 10.89 -18.45
CA VAL A 461 -29.25 9.58 -17.82
C VAL A 461 -30.21 8.51 -18.38
N GLN A 462 -31.51 8.82 -18.53
CA GLN A 462 -32.49 7.89 -19.12
C GLN A 462 -32.18 7.45 -20.56
N ARG A 463 -31.62 8.33 -21.41
CA ARG A 463 -31.41 8.01 -22.84
C ARG A 463 -30.24 7.06 -23.11
N ARG A 464 -29.36 6.87 -22.13
CA ARG A 464 -28.14 6.06 -22.27
C ARG A 464 -28.20 4.72 -21.54
N PHE A 465 -29.22 4.49 -20.70
CA PHE A 465 -29.33 3.24 -19.96
C PHE A 465 -29.52 2.07 -20.93
N GLN A 466 -28.56 1.15 -20.90
CA GLN A 466 -28.67 -0.15 -21.53
C GLN A 466 -28.59 -1.18 -20.42
N THR A 467 -29.63 -2.00 -20.32
CA THR A 467 -29.65 -3.14 -19.41
C THR A 467 -28.47 -4.06 -19.74
N ARG A 468 -27.52 -4.19 -18.83
CA ARG A 468 -26.36 -5.06 -19.01
C ARG A 468 -26.61 -6.37 -18.30
N LEU A 469 -26.87 -7.45 -19.03
CA LEU A 469 -26.83 -8.77 -18.42
C LEU A 469 -25.37 -9.22 -18.33
N LEU A 470 -24.91 -9.51 -17.11
CA LEU A 470 -23.55 -10.00 -16.88
C LEU A 470 -23.41 -11.48 -17.24
N ALA A 471 -24.52 -12.21 -17.26
CA ALA A 471 -24.60 -13.64 -17.51
C ALA A 471 -25.92 -14.02 -18.19
N SER A 472 -26.07 -15.31 -18.50
CA SER A 472 -27.31 -15.91 -19.01
C SER A 472 -28.18 -16.53 -17.92
N THR A 473 -27.67 -16.66 -16.69
CA THR A 473 -28.37 -17.23 -15.54
C THR A 473 -28.09 -16.44 -14.25
N GLU A 474 -29.03 -16.49 -13.29
CA GLU A 474 -28.89 -15.82 -11.99
C GLU A 474 -27.70 -16.36 -11.19
N GLU A 475 -27.44 -17.67 -11.26
CA GLU A 475 -26.34 -18.29 -10.56
C GLU A 475 -24.99 -17.76 -11.05
N VAL A 476 -24.81 -17.62 -12.36
CA VAL A 476 -23.58 -17.12 -12.96
C VAL A 476 -23.40 -15.62 -12.67
N GLU A 477 -24.47 -14.83 -12.78
CA GLU A 477 -24.42 -13.40 -12.42
C GLU A 477 -24.02 -13.20 -10.95
N ARG A 478 -24.59 -14.00 -10.05
CA ARG A 478 -24.21 -14.00 -8.62
C ARG A 478 -22.72 -14.26 -8.42
N LEU A 479 -22.18 -15.25 -9.11
CA LEU A 479 -20.75 -15.61 -9.01
C LEU A 479 -19.85 -14.48 -9.55
N ILE A 480 -20.24 -13.87 -10.68
CA ILE A 480 -19.50 -12.73 -11.27
C ILE A 480 -19.47 -11.53 -10.30
N ILE A 481 -20.63 -11.14 -9.74
CA ILE A 481 -20.73 -10.00 -8.81
C ILE A 481 -19.90 -10.26 -7.55
N SER A 482 -20.03 -11.46 -6.99
CA SER A 482 -19.28 -11.91 -5.82
C SER A 482 -17.76 -11.85 -6.06
N ALA A 483 -17.30 -12.34 -7.22
CA ALA A 483 -15.89 -12.28 -7.60
C ALA A 483 -15.38 -10.86 -7.83
N ARG A 484 -16.12 -10.01 -8.58
CA ARG A 484 -15.76 -8.59 -8.79
C ARG A 484 -15.60 -7.85 -7.47
N GLY A 485 -16.51 -8.08 -6.54
CA GLY A 485 -16.43 -7.51 -5.20
C GLY A 485 -15.16 -7.91 -4.46
N ARG A 486 -14.79 -9.20 -4.48
CA ARG A 486 -13.55 -9.67 -3.84
C ARG A 486 -12.29 -9.15 -4.51
N ILE A 487 -12.28 -9.01 -5.84
CA ILE A 487 -11.17 -8.41 -6.57
C ILE A 487 -10.99 -6.94 -6.15
N ALA A 488 -12.09 -6.19 -6.07
CA ALA A 488 -12.05 -4.79 -5.61
C ALA A 488 -11.58 -4.66 -4.15
N ASP A 489 -11.96 -5.61 -3.28
CA ASP A 489 -11.47 -5.65 -1.90
C ASP A 489 -9.98 -6.03 -1.85
N ALA A 490 -9.54 -6.97 -2.68
CA ALA A 490 -8.14 -7.38 -2.76
C ALA A 490 -7.22 -6.25 -3.28
N MET A 491 -7.70 -5.44 -4.22
CA MET A 491 -6.99 -4.27 -4.76
C MET A 491 -6.79 -3.14 -3.75
N GLN A 492 -7.56 -3.12 -2.64
CA GLN A 492 -7.34 -2.17 -1.54
C GLN A 492 -6.17 -2.58 -0.64
N LEU A 493 -5.74 -3.82 -0.73
CA LEU A 493 -4.63 -4.37 0.03
C LEU A 493 -3.38 -4.38 -0.84
N GLU A 494 -2.23 -4.16 -0.22
CA GLU A 494 -0.96 -4.43 -0.90
C GLU A 494 -0.88 -5.91 -1.29
N LEU A 495 -0.28 -6.18 -2.46
CA LEU A 495 -0.18 -7.54 -3.01
C LEU A 495 0.48 -8.47 -1.99
N GLY A 496 -0.18 -9.59 -1.71
CA GLY A 496 0.31 -10.62 -0.78
C GLY A 496 0.19 -10.26 0.71
N GLN A 497 -0.36 -9.09 1.08
CA GLN A 497 -0.57 -8.71 2.48
C GLN A 497 -1.96 -9.10 3.01
N GLY A 498 -2.03 -9.34 4.33
CA GLY A 498 -3.29 -9.57 5.05
C GLY A 498 -4.11 -10.72 4.46
N THR A 499 -5.37 -10.46 4.16
CA THR A 499 -6.30 -11.42 3.54
C THR A 499 -6.31 -11.35 2.00
N SER A 500 -5.40 -10.59 1.37
CA SER A 500 -5.37 -10.38 -0.08
C SER A 500 -5.31 -11.70 -0.86
N GLN A 501 -4.42 -12.62 -0.46
CA GLN A 501 -4.31 -13.95 -1.08
C GLN A 501 -5.63 -14.74 -1.00
N GLN A 502 -6.27 -14.73 0.18
CA GLN A 502 -7.55 -15.42 0.38
C GLN A 502 -8.65 -14.82 -0.52
N LEU A 503 -8.68 -13.49 -0.66
CA LEU A 503 -9.65 -12.82 -1.53
C LEU A 503 -9.47 -13.20 -3.01
N TRP A 504 -8.22 -13.30 -3.49
CA TRP A 504 -7.91 -13.79 -4.84
C TRP A 504 -8.32 -15.24 -5.05
N ASP A 505 -8.05 -16.11 -4.08
CA ASP A 505 -8.39 -17.54 -4.16
C ASP A 505 -9.90 -17.77 -4.14
N GLU A 506 -10.64 -17.02 -3.31
CA GLU A 506 -12.10 -17.06 -3.29
C GLU A 506 -12.71 -16.48 -4.59
N ALA A 507 -12.12 -15.42 -5.15
CA ALA A 507 -12.55 -14.88 -6.45
C ALA A 507 -12.29 -15.88 -7.59
N GLN A 508 -11.16 -16.60 -7.57
CA GLN A 508 -10.85 -17.68 -8.50
C GLN A 508 -11.92 -18.77 -8.44
N ALA A 509 -12.26 -19.24 -7.23
CA ALA A 509 -13.24 -20.31 -7.04
C ALA A 509 -14.62 -19.94 -7.60
N ASP A 510 -15.10 -18.71 -7.34
CA ASP A 510 -16.38 -18.25 -7.85
C ASP A 510 -16.38 -18.14 -9.39
N LEU A 511 -15.30 -17.62 -9.98
CA LEU A 511 -15.20 -17.46 -11.44
C LEU A 511 -14.99 -18.79 -12.16
N GLU A 512 -14.26 -19.76 -11.59
CA GLU A 512 -14.15 -21.10 -12.16
C GLU A 512 -15.48 -21.86 -12.11
N ALA A 513 -16.29 -21.64 -11.06
CA ALA A 513 -17.66 -22.16 -11.02
C ALA A 513 -18.54 -21.51 -12.09
N ALA A 514 -18.41 -20.18 -12.29
CA ALA A 514 -19.12 -19.46 -13.35
C ALA A 514 -18.70 -19.93 -14.74
N PHE A 515 -17.40 -20.12 -14.97
CA PHE A 515 -16.83 -20.58 -16.24
C PHE A 515 -17.31 -21.99 -16.63
N LYS A 516 -17.52 -22.90 -15.66
CA LYS A 516 -18.09 -24.23 -15.93
C LYS A 516 -19.51 -24.17 -16.47
N LEU A 517 -20.26 -23.12 -16.14
CA LEU A 517 -21.64 -22.92 -16.57
C LEU A 517 -21.71 -22.12 -17.88
N GLU A 518 -20.88 -21.09 -18.05
CA GLU A 518 -20.86 -20.20 -19.22
C GLU A 518 -19.42 -19.93 -19.72
N PRO A 519 -18.75 -20.90 -20.37
CA PRO A 519 -17.34 -20.79 -20.74
C PRO A 519 -17.06 -19.71 -21.80
N ASP A 520 -18.03 -19.41 -22.66
CA ASP A 520 -17.87 -18.44 -23.75
C ASP A 520 -18.10 -16.99 -23.30
N ASN A 521 -18.49 -16.76 -22.04
CA ASN A 521 -18.78 -15.44 -21.52
C ASN A 521 -17.48 -14.60 -21.41
N PRO A 522 -17.32 -13.52 -22.20
CA PRO A 522 -16.08 -12.73 -22.22
C PRO A 522 -15.74 -12.07 -20.88
N LEU A 523 -16.74 -11.71 -20.07
CA LEU A 523 -16.52 -11.06 -18.78
C LEU A 523 -15.93 -12.03 -17.75
N ILE A 524 -16.37 -13.29 -17.75
CA ILE A 524 -15.80 -14.33 -16.89
C ILE A 524 -14.34 -14.55 -17.24
N ASN A 525 -14.04 -14.68 -18.54
CA ASN A 525 -12.68 -14.86 -19.03
C ASN A 525 -11.79 -13.64 -18.69
N ALA A 526 -12.27 -12.42 -18.85
CA ALA A 526 -11.53 -11.21 -18.49
C ALA A 526 -11.23 -11.14 -16.99
N LEU A 527 -12.22 -11.44 -16.14
CA LEU A 527 -12.04 -11.44 -14.69
C LEU A 527 -11.10 -12.58 -14.23
N LEU A 528 -11.17 -13.76 -14.84
CA LEU A 528 -10.21 -14.85 -14.57
C LEU A 528 -8.79 -14.43 -14.95
N ALA A 529 -8.61 -13.73 -16.07
CA ALA A 529 -7.30 -13.20 -16.45
C ALA A 529 -6.75 -12.26 -15.36
N ASN A 530 -7.57 -11.36 -14.85
CA ASN A 530 -7.20 -10.44 -13.75
C ASN A 530 -6.83 -11.19 -12.47
N VAL A 531 -7.62 -12.21 -12.08
CA VAL A 531 -7.34 -13.01 -10.88
C VAL A 531 -6.03 -13.79 -11.01
N TYR A 532 -5.82 -14.49 -12.12
CA TYR A 532 -4.58 -15.23 -12.33
C TYR A 532 -3.38 -14.30 -12.46
N PHE A 533 -3.56 -13.08 -12.99
CA PHE A 533 -2.51 -12.08 -13.02
C PHE A 533 -2.15 -11.57 -11.61
N GLY A 534 -3.14 -11.26 -10.78
CA GLY A 534 -2.92 -10.89 -9.38
C GLY A 534 -2.18 -11.97 -8.60
N GLN A 535 -2.58 -13.23 -8.76
CA GLN A 535 -1.87 -14.38 -8.17
C GLN A 535 -0.46 -14.56 -8.73
N PHE A 536 -0.25 -14.33 -10.03
CA PHE A 536 1.09 -14.33 -10.63
C PHE A 536 1.99 -13.29 -9.95
N GLN A 537 1.51 -12.06 -9.78
CA GLN A 537 2.28 -10.99 -9.13
C GLN A 537 2.71 -11.38 -7.71
N ILE A 538 1.80 -11.99 -6.93
CA ILE A 538 2.09 -12.45 -5.56
C ILE A 538 3.13 -13.58 -5.58
N LEU A 539 2.92 -14.61 -6.39
CA LEU A 539 3.80 -15.78 -6.45
C LEU A 539 5.19 -15.42 -6.98
N GLN A 540 5.26 -14.56 -8.00
CA GLN A 540 6.53 -14.14 -8.60
C GLN A 540 7.33 -13.26 -7.64
N ALA A 541 6.68 -12.42 -6.83
CA ALA A 541 7.36 -11.66 -5.79
C ALA A 541 7.95 -12.56 -4.69
N GLY A 542 7.39 -13.75 -4.50
CA GLY A 542 7.91 -14.79 -3.60
C GLY A 542 8.84 -15.82 -4.25
N ASP A 543 9.27 -15.60 -5.50
CA ASP A 543 10.08 -16.54 -6.29
C ASP A 543 9.49 -17.97 -6.38
N ASP A 544 8.15 -18.08 -6.35
CA ASP A 544 7.46 -19.37 -6.40
C ASP A 544 7.40 -19.89 -7.86
N PRO A 545 7.86 -21.13 -8.14
CA PRO A 545 7.82 -21.71 -9.48
C PRO A 545 6.39 -21.82 -10.07
N ALA A 546 5.33 -21.77 -9.26
CA ALA A 546 3.95 -21.76 -9.72
C ALA A 546 3.55 -20.45 -10.44
N ALA A 547 4.32 -19.37 -10.28
CA ALA A 547 4.07 -18.08 -10.91
C ALA A 547 3.93 -18.18 -12.44
N ALA A 548 4.82 -18.93 -13.10
CA ALA A 548 4.79 -19.13 -14.55
C ALA A 548 3.49 -19.81 -15.04
N ALA A 549 2.92 -20.72 -14.23
CA ALA A 549 1.64 -21.34 -14.57
C ALA A 549 0.49 -20.34 -14.49
N LYS A 550 0.45 -19.50 -13.45
CA LYS A 550 -0.57 -18.44 -13.29
C LYS A 550 -0.48 -17.38 -14.40
N ARG A 551 0.73 -16.98 -14.79
CA ARG A 551 0.95 -16.07 -15.93
C ARG A 551 0.38 -16.64 -17.24
N ARG A 552 0.67 -17.91 -17.55
CA ARG A 552 0.14 -18.56 -18.76
C ARG A 552 -1.39 -18.61 -18.77
N LEU A 553 -2.01 -18.90 -17.61
CA LEU A 553 -3.46 -18.85 -17.47
C LEU A 553 -4.02 -17.44 -17.69
N ALA A 554 -3.39 -16.41 -17.13
CA ALA A 554 -3.81 -15.02 -17.35
C ALA A 554 -3.83 -14.65 -18.83
N ILE A 555 -2.75 -14.96 -19.58
CA ILE A 555 -2.66 -14.71 -21.02
C ILE A 555 -3.71 -15.52 -21.80
N GLN A 556 -3.92 -16.79 -21.43
CA GLN A 556 -4.90 -17.66 -22.07
C GLN A 556 -6.32 -17.09 -21.92
N PHE A 557 -6.73 -16.78 -20.70
CA PHE A 557 -8.07 -16.26 -20.41
C PHE A 557 -8.29 -14.87 -21.00
N ALA A 558 -7.28 -14.00 -21.03
CA ALA A 558 -7.36 -12.73 -21.75
C ALA A 558 -7.56 -12.93 -23.26
N GLY A 559 -6.90 -13.94 -23.83
CA GLY A 559 -7.08 -14.32 -25.24
C GLY A 559 -8.49 -14.82 -25.56
N GLU A 560 -9.08 -15.65 -24.68
CA GLU A 560 -10.47 -16.10 -24.83
C GLU A 560 -11.46 -14.94 -24.69
N ALA A 561 -11.26 -14.06 -23.69
CA ALA A 561 -12.07 -12.86 -23.51
C ALA A 561 -12.06 -11.97 -24.77
N LYS A 562 -10.88 -11.77 -25.37
CA LYS A 562 -10.73 -10.99 -26.61
C LYS A 562 -11.50 -11.60 -27.78
N LYS A 563 -11.49 -12.93 -27.94
CA LYS A 563 -12.20 -13.61 -29.05
C LYS A 563 -13.71 -13.40 -29.00
N SER A 564 -14.31 -13.39 -27.80
CA SER A 564 -15.76 -13.18 -27.61
C SER A 564 -16.14 -11.75 -27.19
N SER A 565 -15.19 -10.81 -27.17
CA SER A 565 -15.39 -9.42 -26.73
C SER A 565 -16.46 -8.65 -27.51
N GLY A 566 -16.77 -9.05 -28.76
CA GLY A 566 -17.88 -8.46 -29.53
C GLY A 566 -19.28 -8.70 -28.93
N GLN A 567 -19.40 -9.51 -27.88
CA GLN A 567 -20.66 -9.77 -27.16
C GLN A 567 -20.90 -8.80 -25.99
N VAL A 568 -19.92 -7.98 -25.60
CA VAL A 568 -20.05 -7.00 -24.51
C VAL A 568 -20.24 -5.58 -25.05
N LEU A 569 -20.46 -4.64 -24.14
CA LEU A 569 -20.52 -3.23 -24.50
C LEU A 569 -19.16 -2.76 -25.03
N GLU A 570 -19.18 -1.77 -25.90
CA GLU A 570 -17.97 -1.25 -26.56
C GLU A 570 -16.90 -0.77 -25.56
N ALA A 571 -17.34 -0.23 -24.41
CA ALA A 571 -16.45 0.17 -23.32
C ALA A 571 -15.70 -1.03 -22.70
N ASP A 572 -16.42 -2.13 -22.43
CA ASP A 572 -15.83 -3.35 -21.88
C ASP A 572 -14.92 -4.03 -22.93
N GLN A 573 -15.28 -3.96 -24.20
CA GLN A 573 -14.44 -4.46 -25.29
C GLN A 573 -13.09 -3.73 -25.35
N LEU A 574 -13.10 -2.41 -25.19
CA LEU A 574 -11.88 -1.61 -25.17
C LEU A 574 -10.97 -1.96 -23.98
N GLU A 575 -11.54 -2.20 -22.79
CA GLU A 575 -10.79 -2.68 -21.63
C GLU A 575 -10.17 -4.06 -21.90
N ILE A 576 -10.96 -5.02 -22.41
CA ILE A 576 -10.48 -6.36 -22.74
C ILE A 576 -9.33 -6.32 -23.76
N ASP A 577 -9.44 -5.46 -24.78
CA ASP A 577 -8.38 -5.29 -25.78
C ASP A 577 -7.11 -4.67 -25.20
N ALA A 578 -7.23 -3.71 -24.27
CA ALA A 578 -6.11 -3.10 -23.58
C ALA A 578 -5.41 -4.11 -22.65
N ASP A 579 -6.18 -4.82 -21.82
CA ASP A 579 -5.69 -5.86 -20.90
C ASP A 579 -5.00 -7.00 -21.66
N PHE A 580 -5.57 -7.46 -22.78
CA PHE A 580 -4.94 -8.49 -23.61
C PHE A 580 -3.54 -8.08 -24.12
N ASN A 581 -3.39 -6.83 -24.59
CA ASN A 581 -2.09 -6.33 -25.03
C ASN A 581 -1.12 -6.20 -23.85
N PHE A 582 -1.62 -5.71 -22.72
CA PHE A 582 -0.85 -5.56 -21.49
C PHE A 582 -0.29 -6.91 -21.01
N TYR A 583 -1.11 -7.95 -20.89
CA TYR A 583 -0.68 -9.27 -20.43
C TYR A 583 0.35 -9.94 -21.33
N ARG A 584 0.38 -9.58 -22.61
CA ARG A 584 1.38 -10.07 -23.58
C ARG A 584 2.67 -9.25 -23.60
N GLY A 585 2.78 -8.19 -22.79
CA GLY A 585 3.94 -7.28 -22.79
C GLY A 585 3.93 -6.27 -23.93
N ASN A 586 2.83 -6.14 -24.68
CA ASN A 586 2.68 -5.13 -25.75
C ASN A 586 2.27 -3.78 -25.13
N PHE A 587 3.13 -3.22 -24.27
CA PHE A 587 2.79 -2.07 -23.44
C PHE A 587 2.47 -0.80 -24.25
N GLN A 588 3.11 -0.60 -25.40
CA GLN A 588 2.82 0.56 -26.26
C GLN A 588 1.37 0.54 -26.77
N GLN A 589 0.91 -0.62 -27.26
CA GLN A 589 -0.46 -0.78 -27.74
C GLN A 589 -1.47 -0.72 -26.59
N ALA A 590 -1.13 -1.30 -25.45
CA ALA A 590 -1.96 -1.23 -24.25
C ALA A 590 -2.14 0.22 -23.78
N ALA A 591 -1.05 1.00 -23.70
CA ALA A 591 -1.09 2.40 -23.31
C ALA A 591 -1.99 3.23 -24.23
N GLN A 592 -1.91 3.05 -25.55
CA GLN A 592 -2.79 3.75 -26.49
C GLN A 592 -4.28 3.45 -26.26
N LEU A 593 -4.62 2.19 -26.00
CA LEU A 593 -6.01 1.79 -25.73
C LEU A 593 -6.50 2.33 -24.38
N TYR A 594 -5.63 2.35 -23.36
CA TYR A 594 -5.95 2.97 -22.08
C TYR A 594 -6.08 4.50 -22.18
N GLU A 595 -5.24 5.19 -22.95
CA GLU A 595 -5.40 6.63 -23.25
C GLU A 595 -6.77 6.88 -23.88
N GLN A 596 -7.12 6.11 -24.91
CA GLN A 596 -8.43 6.18 -25.56
C GLN A 596 -9.58 5.95 -24.56
N MET A 597 -9.45 4.96 -23.67
CA MET A 597 -10.47 4.65 -22.64
C MET A 597 -10.63 5.78 -21.62
N ALA A 598 -9.51 6.37 -21.17
CA ALA A 598 -9.50 7.48 -20.23
C ALA A 598 -10.12 8.76 -20.83
N GLU A 599 -9.94 8.99 -22.13
CA GLU A 599 -10.49 10.15 -22.85
C GLU A 599 -11.95 9.98 -23.26
N ARG A 600 -12.33 8.79 -23.73
CA ARG A 600 -13.70 8.51 -24.20
C ARG A 600 -14.72 8.63 -23.06
N GLY A 601 -14.34 8.21 -21.85
CA GLY A 601 -15.12 8.44 -20.65
C GLY A 601 -16.47 7.74 -20.64
N ASP A 602 -16.54 6.49 -21.12
CA ASP A 602 -17.82 5.75 -21.19
C ASP A 602 -18.42 5.49 -19.81
N THR A 603 -17.62 5.11 -18.82
CA THR A 603 -18.02 5.04 -17.39
C THR A 603 -16.87 5.52 -16.49
N LEU A 604 -17.20 5.96 -15.27
CA LEU A 604 -16.19 6.39 -14.29
C LEU A 604 -15.22 5.26 -13.93
N ALA A 605 -15.71 4.03 -13.79
CA ALA A 605 -14.88 2.87 -13.47
C ALA A 605 -13.82 2.58 -14.55
N HIS A 606 -14.19 2.65 -15.83
CA HIS A 606 -13.22 2.49 -16.93
C HIS A 606 -12.18 3.62 -16.93
N VAL A 607 -12.60 4.86 -16.67
CA VAL A 607 -11.65 6.01 -16.60
C VAL A 607 -10.68 5.83 -15.44
N GLU A 608 -11.16 5.43 -14.27
CA GLU A 608 -10.31 5.16 -13.11
C GLU A 608 -9.28 4.06 -13.42
N ARG A 609 -9.78 2.91 -13.91
CA ARG A 609 -8.97 1.75 -14.30
C ARG A 609 -7.90 2.14 -15.32
N ALA A 610 -8.29 2.86 -16.37
CA ALA A 610 -7.38 3.32 -17.42
C ALA A 610 -6.24 4.18 -16.85
N ARG A 611 -6.58 5.15 -16.01
CA ARG A 611 -5.60 6.07 -15.40
C ARG A 611 -4.65 5.34 -14.47
N TRP A 612 -5.15 4.36 -13.71
CA TRP A 612 -4.31 3.51 -12.87
C TRP A 612 -3.30 2.71 -13.70
N MET A 613 -3.76 2.04 -14.77
CA MET A 613 -2.89 1.27 -15.65
C MET A 613 -1.85 2.16 -16.34
N LEU A 614 -2.24 3.34 -16.83
CA LEU A 614 -1.33 4.31 -17.44
C LEU A 614 -0.31 4.85 -16.44
N ALA A 615 -0.72 5.13 -15.20
CA ALA A 615 0.20 5.58 -14.15
C ALA A 615 1.33 4.58 -13.94
N GLY A 616 1.02 3.27 -13.85
CA GLY A 616 2.03 2.23 -13.70
C GLY A 616 2.90 2.03 -14.95
N ILE A 617 2.31 2.05 -16.16
CA ILE A 617 3.07 1.91 -17.42
C ILE A 617 4.09 3.06 -17.56
N TYR A 618 3.63 4.31 -17.44
CA TYR A 618 4.53 5.46 -17.54
C TYR A 618 5.50 5.58 -16.36
N ALA A 619 5.15 5.02 -15.20
CA ALA A 619 6.08 4.91 -14.10
C ALA A 619 7.21 3.92 -14.39
N GLY A 620 7.08 3.04 -15.37
CA GLY A 620 8.04 1.97 -15.66
C GLY A 620 7.83 0.71 -14.82
N ASP A 621 6.63 0.54 -14.24
CA ASP A 621 6.24 -0.63 -13.46
C ASP A 621 6.04 -1.87 -14.36
N TRP A 622 5.78 -3.04 -13.77
CA TRP A 622 5.58 -4.31 -14.51
C TRP A 622 6.71 -4.70 -15.48
N GLY A 623 7.92 -4.17 -15.27
CA GLY A 623 9.07 -4.42 -16.14
C GLY A 623 9.14 -3.52 -17.39
N VAL A 624 8.28 -2.49 -17.47
CA VAL A 624 8.28 -1.52 -18.58
C VAL A 624 9.59 -0.74 -18.62
N GLN A 625 10.18 -0.39 -17.47
CA GLN A 625 11.48 0.29 -17.44
C GLN A 625 12.58 -0.48 -18.19
N GLN A 626 12.58 -1.81 -18.08
CA GLN A 626 13.59 -2.68 -18.65
C GLN A 626 13.30 -2.99 -20.12
N SER A 627 12.04 -3.28 -20.45
CA SER A 627 11.63 -3.76 -21.79
C SER A 627 11.26 -2.63 -22.76
N HIS A 628 10.72 -1.51 -22.26
CA HIS A 628 10.14 -0.42 -23.04
C HIS A 628 10.44 0.94 -22.38
N SER A 629 11.73 1.22 -22.14
CA SER A 629 12.19 2.43 -21.44
C SER A 629 11.70 3.73 -22.07
N GLU A 630 11.38 3.73 -23.37
CA GLU A 630 10.81 4.86 -24.12
C GLU A 630 9.39 5.24 -23.71
N LEU A 631 8.65 4.33 -23.05
CA LEU A 631 7.34 4.62 -22.49
C LEU A 631 7.43 5.27 -21.11
N VAL A 632 8.59 5.19 -20.44
CA VAL A 632 8.74 5.73 -19.08
C VAL A 632 8.78 7.26 -19.13
N ASP A 633 7.78 7.88 -18.51
CA ASP A 633 7.61 9.33 -18.48
C ASP A 633 6.99 9.74 -17.14
N ALA A 634 7.84 10.29 -16.27
CA ALA A 634 7.44 10.75 -14.95
C ALA A 634 6.34 11.82 -15.00
N GLY A 635 6.36 12.71 -16.00
CA GLY A 635 5.37 13.77 -16.17
C GLY A 635 4.01 13.19 -16.52
N LYS A 636 3.97 12.22 -17.44
CA LYS A 636 2.72 11.50 -17.77
C LYS A 636 2.20 10.66 -16.62
N ALA A 637 3.07 9.93 -15.91
CA ALA A 637 2.70 9.15 -14.73
C ALA A 637 2.04 10.05 -13.67
N ARG A 638 2.71 11.17 -13.35
CA ARG A 638 2.21 12.20 -12.45
C ARG A 638 0.85 12.75 -12.88
N GLN A 639 0.69 13.07 -14.17
CA GLN A 639 -0.57 13.57 -14.71
C GLN A 639 -1.73 12.61 -14.42
N GLN A 640 -1.53 11.30 -14.58
CA GLN A 640 -2.57 10.32 -14.29
C GLN A 640 -2.87 10.21 -12.80
N ILE A 641 -1.85 10.28 -11.94
CA ILE A 641 -2.00 10.28 -10.48
C ILE A 641 -2.78 11.51 -10.00
N VAL A 642 -2.43 12.70 -10.50
CA VAL A 642 -3.16 13.94 -10.18
C VAL A 642 -4.63 13.81 -10.58
N GLN A 643 -4.93 13.22 -11.74
CA GLN A 643 -6.31 12.98 -12.17
C GLN A 643 -7.04 11.97 -11.27
N LEU A 644 -6.37 10.90 -10.83
CA LEU A 644 -6.93 9.93 -9.87
C LEU A 644 -7.26 10.60 -8.54
N MET A 645 -6.29 11.27 -7.94
CA MET A 645 -6.46 12.01 -6.67
C MET A 645 -7.49 13.14 -6.78
N ALA A 646 -7.60 13.78 -7.95
CA ALA A 646 -8.56 14.85 -8.17
C ALA A 646 -10.00 14.33 -8.31
N PHE A 647 -10.25 13.19 -8.97
CA PHE A 647 -11.61 12.81 -9.39
C PHE A 647 -12.14 11.52 -8.77
N PHE A 648 -11.29 10.78 -8.07
CA PHE A 648 -11.57 9.45 -7.50
C PHE A 648 -11.00 9.35 -6.07
N GLU A 649 -11.19 10.40 -5.24
CA GLU A 649 -10.66 10.49 -3.87
C GLU A 649 -10.92 9.23 -3.02
N GLU A 650 -12.08 8.61 -3.21
CA GLU A 650 -12.51 7.50 -2.38
C GLU A 650 -12.09 6.13 -2.90
N SER A 651 -11.46 6.07 -4.06
CA SER A 651 -11.16 4.80 -4.71
C SER A 651 -10.00 4.04 -4.05
N PRO A 652 -9.97 2.70 -4.16
CA PRO A 652 -8.86 1.88 -3.69
C PRO A 652 -7.50 2.39 -4.17
N HIS A 653 -7.42 2.73 -5.46
CA HIS A 653 -6.19 3.19 -6.11
C HIS A 653 -5.71 4.52 -5.53
N THR A 654 -6.61 5.49 -5.33
CA THR A 654 -6.25 6.79 -4.76
C THR A 654 -5.74 6.67 -3.33
N ARG A 655 -6.37 5.84 -2.49
CA ARG A 655 -5.88 5.62 -1.12
C ARG A 655 -4.50 4.96 -1.09
N LEU A 656 -4.26 4.03 -2.01
CA LEU A 656 -2.95 3.40 -2.16
C LEU A 656 -1.90 4.45 -2.58
N LEU A 657 -2.26 5.35 -3.52
CA LEU A 657 -1.41 6.47 -3.92
C LEU A 657 -1.16 7.46 -2.77
N GLU A 658 -2.17 7.80 -1.98
CA GLU A 658 -2.01 8.63 -0.77
C GLU A 658 -1.06 8.00 0.24
N LYS A 659 -1.14 6.67 0.42
CA LYS A 659 -0.20 5.90 1.26
C LYS A 659 1.22 5.98 0.70
N TYR A 660 1.41 5.69 -0.58
CA TYR A 660 2.72 5.67 -1.23
C TYR A 660 3.39 7.05 -1.29
N LEU A 661 2.60 8.08 -1.57
CA LEU A 661 3.08 9.46 -1.70
C LEU A 661 3.06 10.21 -0.36
N LEU A 662 2.59 9.56 0.71
CA LEU A 662 2.53 10.11 2.06
C LEU A 662 1.76 11.44 2.07
N TRP A 663 0.49 11.40 1.66
CA TRP A 663 -0.38 12.57 1.64
C TRP A 663 -0.60 13.13 3.05
N ASP A 664 -0.24 14.39 3.28
CA ASP A 664 -0.44 15.11 4.54
C ASP A 664 -1.69 15.99 4.43
N GLU A 665 -2.75 15.58 5.13
CA GLU A 665 -4.03 16.28 5.17
C GLU A 665 -3.94 17.71 5.72
N SER A 666 -3.03 17.95 6.67
CA SER A 666 -2.85 19.25 7.34
C SER A 666 -2.16 20.26 6.43
N ARG A 667 -1.18 19.80 5.64
CA ARG A 667 -0.43 20.62 4.70
C ARG A 667 -1.07 20.66 3.31
N GLY A 668 -1.94 19.70 3.00
CA GLY A 668 -2.53 19.51 1.68
C GLY A 668 -1.47 19.24 0.61
N THR A 669 -0.46 18.42 0.90
CA THR A 669 0.60 18.07 -0.06
C THR A 669 1.12 16.67 0.19
N THR A 670 1.64 16.02 -0.85
CA THR A 670 2.43 14.79 -0.70
C THR A 670 3.77 15.11 -0.05
N LEU A 671 4.16 14.27 0.91
CA LEU A 671 5.45 14.35 1.61
C LEU A 671 6.56 13.61 0.87
N SER A 672 6.21 12.61 0.06
CA SER A 672 7.10 11.96 -0.90
C SER A 672 6.86 12.53 -2.31
N ALA A 673 7.95 12.75 -3.04
CA ALA A 673 7.94 13.13 -4.45
C ALA A 673 8.25 11.93 -5.37
N SER A 674 8.14 10.70 -4.86
CA SER A 674 8.52 9.50 -5.58
C SER A 674 7.45 8.43 -5.50
N LEU A 675 7.12 7.88 -6.66
CA LEU A 675 6.17 6.79 -6.82
C LEU A 675 6.90 5.44 -6.80
N PRO A 676 6.51 4.49 -5.95
CA PRO A 676 7.04 3.14 -5.96
C PRO A 676 6.64 2.38 -7.23
N ARG A 677 7.54 1.51 -7.71
CA ARG A 677 7.27 0.47 -8.70
C ARG A 677 7.11 -0.84 -7.95
N THR A 678 5.87 -1.23 -7.70
CA THR A 678 5.53 -2.32 -6.78
C THR A 678 5.33 -3.65 -7.46
N HIS A 679 5.21 -3.67 -8.79
CA HIS A 679 4.86 -4.87 -9.52
C HIS A 679 6.09 -5.53 -10.14
N VAL A 680 6.07 -6.86 -10.16
CA VAL A 680 7.13 -7.65 -10.79
C VAL A 680 7.07 -7.52 -12.31
N GLY A 681 8.23 -7.63 -12.93
CA GLY A 681 8.38 -7.62 -14.38
C GLY A 681 7.61 -8.74 -15.08
N LEU A 682 7.02 -8.44 -16.23
CA LEU A 682 6.62 -9.47 -17.19
C LEU A 682 7.89 -10.00 -17.86
N ALA A 683 8.59 -10.94 -17.22
CA ALA A 683 9.80 -11.53 -17.80
C ALA A 683 9.51 -12.05 -19.23
N GLU A 684 10.42 -11.76 -20.15
CA GLU A 684 10.39 -12.36 -21.49
C GLU A 684 10.74 -13.85 -21.34
N GLU A 685 9.87 -14.73 -21.83
CA GLU A 685 10.22 -16.13 -22.06
C GLU A 685 10.82 -16.28 -23.46
#